data_AF-F0ZGZ2-F1
#
_entry.id   AF-F0ZGZ2-F1
#
_cell.length_a   1.000
_cell.length_b   1.000
_cell.length_c   1.000
_cell.angle_alpha   90.00
_cell.angle_beta   90.00
_cell.angle_gamma   90.00
#
_symmetry.space_group_name_H-M   'P 1'
#
loop_
_entity.id
_entity.type
_entity.pdbx_description
1 polymer ?
#
loop_
_entity_poly.entity_id
_entity_poly.type
_entity_poly.pdbx_seq_one_letter_code
_entity_poly.pdbx_strand_id
1 'polypeptide(L)'
;MVVISNFYEGKNVLITGSTGFVGKVLLEKMVRDLPGIQKIYIIIRGNAKERFIDDIIGSRIWDLLKAKLGGEEEFNKLIHNKVVPVSGDLSKEGLGLSPEDTQTIIDNVNVIIHCAASIDFRERLDKAIQSNLYASLNMLDLSRKLRNIKAYVHCSTAYVNSNREGWLDEELPVLDFNPEEMVDLIMKQDIQTLERITPNLLGAYPNTYTFTKAITERILALKRGDVPLCFVRPTIVGGSLKEPVPGWVDSVAAIGAVMLYCGVGLVQFMKGDGRMVADIVPVDHVANALIAAAVSMESQNSLKIFQIGTSHRNPVLWNRISHYVTEYWRSHTPKKSVARSSFSFHSHIMYEAHFFMKYGIPSALLQVLAVLTGSEDTKTKAEGFKKITKAARLICDTFKHFTGHEWVFSVQTLEKIFQDLFDGEDRIKFNCDAAEINWQSYFCYFCYGLHKYVIKEEGVRPPTELLNTSIITKSEVNQSGFFQWVFADISWASTSYRHVTQTPLPPRAPTEIRSLVMNSPRVQQAMEKVSREEGVLVSEIEKRASQIMDRMQSNLNIMVVRVLGWFLKKVWRKIYQGIHVDEKGIELIREAIKKSPVVLIPSHRSYIDFLIISYIFFEYNLPLPHIAAGEDFLSIIIVRWFFRNAGAFFLRRTFHGDSLYWAIFSEYVQRLVIDNQPMEFFIEGKRSRTGKSLHPKMGLLSMVCQPYFENRVQDVHIVPIGISYEKVLEGELYSNELMGESKTKESLNGLLRASKVLKMNFGRINVVFTPPISVKQYTEQKVQEVASQRHLPAPALPAPSILSTPASIAPPSSTKNSNISEGDFEINFNKPDSRATGAIYDPFNNNGDRRSLISDLGYQIVRDLNKSIIITTTSVVATILLSFRRGINREELITKVEWLREEIFARGGDVAFEGPSDALVDHSLKLISNLVSKRRNMYEPGSAQLGVTNKNYRKNVLVLNFYRNQLLHLFLWDGLVSLVILSILQTRDQQSNENILNTNNVNNKQPKDTVSEETIICEVRFLAKVLSIEFVNQPGYDTDEFIKGQINRMAIRGIINKEQTNEQTFYGVKSEGACSFFANLFYPLVEGYLSGILTLFSIQPEMMIKKNQFLQRMGWFAEKMFEEGKSNFYESCSMEILGNSLQLFEQMKVIQRKKLEEQVGKRTTRSSNGNKKQQKKPTRRERKQEPEEYIRLLPPYQDKDGLLKELTERLSKYKKSPQTKHQLNDLRRTVVEDFPLLSSKL
;
A
#
# COMPACT_ATOMS: atom_id res chain seq x y z
N MET A 1 -18.55 -34.40 17.91
CA MET A 1 -18.81 -32.97 17.64
C MET A 1 -20.20 -32.85 17.05
N VAL A 2 -20.95 -31.81 17.41
CA VAL A 2 -22.30 -31.48 16.94
C VAL A 2 -22.18 -30.44 15.84
N VAL A 3 -22.99 -30.59 14.79
CA VAL A 3 -23.10 -29.61 13.71
C VAL A 3 -24.33 -28.73 14.00
N ILE A 4 -24.16 -27.41 13.98
CA ILE A 4 -25.19 -26.41 14.29
C ILE A 4 -26.37 -26.55 13.33
N SER A 5 -26.13 -26.73 12.03
CA SER A 5 -27.20 -26.92 11.05
C SER A 5 -28.07 -28.14 11.36
N ASN A 6 -27.45 -29.26 11.75
CA ASN A 6 -28.17 -30.49 12.11
C ASN A 6 -29.06 -30.30 13.34
N PHE A 7 -28.64 -29.46 14.30
CA PHE A 7 -29.52 -29.12 15.43
C PHE A 7 -30.77 -28.40 14.95
N TYR A 8 -30.67 -27.45 14.02
CA TYR A 8 -31.81 -26.65 13.57
C TYR A 8 -32.67 -27.33 12.48
N GLU A 9 -32.21 -28.43 11.89
CA GLU A 9 -32.90 -29.17 10.83
C GLU A 9 -34.31 -29.61 11.27
N GLY A 10 -35.33 -29.22 10.50
CA GLY A 10 -36.73 -29.55 10.76
C GLY A 10 -37.34 -28.88 12.00
N LYS A 11 -36.60 -28.04 12.74
CA LYS A 11 -37.09 -27.34 13.93
C LYS A 11 -37.75 -26.00 13.55
N ASN A 12 -38.67 -25.55 14.40
CA ASN A 12 -39.25 -24.21 14.32
C ASN A 12 -38.68 -23.29 15.41
N VAL A 13 -38.38 -22.05 15.05
CA VAL A 13 -37.74 -21.06 15.93
C VAL A 13 -38.69 -19.88 16.17
N LEU A 14 -38.80 -19.42 17.40
CA LEU A 14 -39.49 -18.19 17.78
C LEU A 14 -38.46 -17.12 18.16
N ILE A 15 -38.48 -15.98 17.46
CA ILE A 15 -37.62 -14.83 17.75
C ILE A 15 -38.47 -13.65 18.18
N THR A 16 -38.11 -13.01 19.28
CA THR A 16 -38.67 -11.71 19.68
C THR A 16 -37.65 -10.60 19.47
N GLY A 17 -38.10 -9.38 19.20
CA GLY A 17 -37.18 -8.25 19.00
C GLY A 17 -36.54 -8.22 17.61
N SER A 18 -37.11 -8.93 16.63
CA SER A 18 -36.61 -9.05 15.25
C SER A 18 -36.61 -7.73 14.48
N THR A 19 -37.33 -6.72 14.94
CA THR A 19 -37.28 -5.36 14.38
C THR A 19 -36.10 -4.53 14.91
N GLY A 20 -35.40 -5.02 15.94
CA GLY A 20 -34.22 -4.37 16.54
C GLY A 20 -32.91 -4.77 15.86
N PHE A 21 -31.84 -4.03 16.17
CA PHE A 21 -30.52 -4.18 15.54
C PHE A 21 -29.98 -5.62 15.58
N VAL A 22 -29.81 -6.21 16.77
CA VAL A 22 -29.32 -7.59 16.94
C VAL A 22 -30.30 -8.60 16.33
N GLY A 23 -31.60 -8.40 16.50
CA GLY A 23 -32.64 -9.29 16.02
C GLY A 23 -32.67 -9.42 14.49
N LYS A 24 -32.41 -8.32 13.75
CA LYS A 24 -32.31 -8.36 12.29
C LYS A 24 -31.11 -9.16 11.80
N VAL A 25 -29.94 -8.97 12.42
CA VAL A 25 -28.71 -9.72 12.06
C VAL A 25 -28.89 -11.20 12.35
N LEU A 26 -29.48 -11.53 13.50
CA LEU A 26 -29.82 -12.91 13.84
C LEU A 26 -30.77 -13.52 12.80
N LEU A 27 -31.86 -12.82 12.45
CA LEU A 27 -32.82 -13.32 11.46
C LEU A 27 -32.18 -13.51 10.08
N GLU A 28 -31.37 -12.57 9.62
CA GLU A 28 -30.63 -12.67 8.36
C GLU A 28 -29.69 -13.88 8.37
N LYS A 29 -28.90 -14.03 9.43
CA LYS A 29 -27.95 -15.14 9.59
C LYS A 29 -28.68 -16.49 9.57
N MET A 30 -29.79 -16.63 10.28
CA MET A 30 -30.57 -17.88 10.30
C MET A 30 -31.17 -18.20 8.93
N VAL A 31 -31.75 -17.22 8.23
CA VAL A 31 -32.31 -17.44 6.89
C VAL A 31 -31.24 -17.81 5.88
N ARG A 32 -30.07 -17.16 5.95
CA ARG A 32 -28.96 -17.37 5.01
C ARG A 32 -28.22 -18.70 5.23
N ASP A 33 -27.93 -19.03 6.49
CA ASP A 33 -26.98 -20.10 6.82
C ASP A 33 -27.60 -21.36 7.42
N LEU A 34 -28.88 -21.32 7.81
CA LEU A 34 -29.63 -22.44 8.38
C LEU A 34 -30.89 -22.76 7.55
N PRO A 35 -30.75 -23.18 6.27
CA PRO A 35 -31.88 -23.45 5.39
C PRO A 35 -32.77 -24.61 5.86
N GLY A 36 -32.27 -25.47 6.74
CA GLY A 36 -33.01 -26.59 7.34
C GLY A 36 -34.11 -26.21 8.33
N ILE A 37 -34.13 -24.96 8.82
CA ILE A 37 -35.20 -24.48 9.71
C ILE A 37 -36.54 -24.51 8.98
N GLN A 38 -37.56 -25.09 9.58
CA GLN A 38 -38.87 -25.23 8.94
C GLN A 38 -39.61 -23.89 8.87
N LYS A 39 -39.88 -23.26 10.02
CA LYS A 39 -40.45 -21.90 10.13
C LYS A 39 -39.76 -21.09 11.22
N ILE A 40 -39.60 -19.79 10.97
CA ILE A 40 -39.15 -18.78 11.94
C ILE A 40 -40.34 -17.87 12.26
N TYR A 41 -40.91 -18.02 13.44
CA TYR A 41 -41.97 -17.16 13.96
C TYR A 41 -41.35 -15.90 14.57
N ILE A 42 -41.87 -14.73 14.22
CA ILE A 42 -41.43 -13.46 14.78
C ILE A 42 -42.61 -12.69 15.38
N ILE A 43 -42.48 -12.25 16.63
CA ILE A 43 -43.52 -11.46 17.31
C ILE A 43 -43.27 -9.98 17.04
N ILE A 44 -44.25 -9.30 16.45
CA ILE A 44 -44.20 -7.87 16.12
C ILE A 44 -45.40 -7.17 16.77
N ARG A 45 -45.13 -6.06 17.48
CA ARG A 45 -46.18 -5.23 18.07
C ARG A 45 -46.94 -4.45 16.99
N GLY A 46 -48.26 -4.50 17.05
CA GLY A 46 -49.17 -3.80 16.12
C GLY A 46 -49.55 -4.68 14.93
N ASN A 47 -49.68 -4.08 13.74
CA ASN A 47 -49.95 -4.80 12.50
C ASN A 47 -48.68 -5.53 12.02
N ALA A 48 -48.53 -6.81 12.38
CA ALA A 48 -47.31 -7.56 12.10
C ALA A 48 -47.00 -7.71 10.61
N LYS A 49 -48.01 -7.83 9.73
CA LYS A 49 -47.80 -8.01 8.29
C LYS A 49 -47.17 -6.77 7.64
N GLU A 50 -47.72 -5.61 7.94
CA GLU A 50 -47.25 -4.31 7.43
C GLU A 50 -45.85 -3.99 7.96
N ARG A 51 -45.67 -4.09 9.28
CA ARG A 51 -44.37 -3.83 9.91
C ARG A 51 -43.29 -4.83 9.52
N PHE A 52 -43.64 -6.07 9.19
CA PHE A 52 -42.68 -7.03 8.65
C PHE A 52 -42.10 -6.57 7.31
N ILE A 53 -42.94 -5.97 6.46
CA ILE A 53 -42.50 -5.41 5.18
C ILE A 53 -41.61 -4.18 5.44
N ASP A 54 -42.08 -3.22 6.23
CA ASP A 54 -41.41 -1.94 6.40
C ASP A 54 -40.12 -2.03 7.22
N ASP A 55 -40.17 -2.71 8.38
CA ASP A 55 -39.06 -2.69 9.34
C ASP A 55 -38.02 -3.78 9.09
N ILE A 56 -38.41 -4.89 8.45
CA ILE A 56 -37.55 -6.06 8.25
C ILE A 56 -37.19 -6.21 6.77
N ILE A 57 -38.16 -6.43 5.87
CA ILE A 57 -37.88 -6.64 4.43
C ILE A 57 -37.28 -5.39 3.77
N GLY A 58 -37.75 -4.20 4.15
CA GLY A 58 -37.24 -2.91 3.67
C GLY A 58 -35.82 -2.57 4.15
N SER A 59 -35.26 -3.34 5.07
CA SER A 59 -33.90 -3.13 5.56
C SER A 59 -32.85 -3.50 4.50
N ARG A 60 -31.82 -2.65 4.38
CA ARG A 60 -30.65 -2.89 3.50
C ARG A 60 -29.76 -4.06 3.94
N ILE A 61 -30.06 -4.69 5.07
CA ILE A 61 -29.38 -5.91 5.52
C ILE A 61 -29.49 -7.04 4.47
N TRP A 62 -30.60 -7.06 3.72
CA TRP A 62 -30.89 -8.10 2.74
C TRP A 62 -30.27 -7.88 1.36
N ASP A 63 -29.64 -6.73 1.10
CA ASP A 63 -29.15 -6.35 -0.24
C ASP A 63 -28.23 -7.42 -0.84
N LEU A 64 -27.31 -7.97 -0.05
CA LEU A 64 -26.38 -9.01 -0.49
C LEU A 64 -27.10 -10.34 -0.79
N LEU A 65 -28.06 -10.73 0.05
CA LEU A 65 -28.81 -11.97 -0.12
C LEU A 65 -29.74 -11.88 -1.35
N LYS A 66 -30.42 -10.73 -1.54
CA LYS A 66 -31.21 -10.44 -2.75
C LYS A 66 -30.36 -10.56 -4.02
N ALA A 67 -29.15 -9.99 -4.00
CA ALA A 67 -28.23 -10.08 -5.13
C ALA A 67 -27.78 -11.53 -5.41
N LYS A 68 -27.49 -12.32 -4.37
CA LYS A 68 -27.10 -13.73 -4.50
C LYS A 68 -28.23 -14.63 -5.03
N LEU A 69 -29.49 -14.35 -4.68
CA LEU A 69 -30.66 -15.13 -5.10
C LEU A 69 -31.18 -14.76 -6.49
N GLY A 70 -30.56 -13.79 -7.18
CA GLY A 70 -30.95 -13.38 -8.53
C GLY A 70 -32.05 -12.31 -8.58
N GLY A 71 -32.39 -11.67 -7.46
CA GLY A 71 -33.32 -10.55 -7.42
C GLY A 71 -34.33 -10.59 -6.27
N GLU A 72 -35.24 -9.62 -6.29
CA GLU A 72 -36.22 -9.40 -5.22
C GLU A 72 -37.34 -10.46 -5.18
N GLU A 73 -37.69 -11.03 -6.34
CA GLU A 73 -38.77 -12.01 -6.43
C GLU A 73 -38.44 -13.33 -5.70
N GLU A 74 -37.26 -13.91 -5.96
CA GLU A 74 -36.81 -15.15 -5.31
C GLU A 74 -36.56 -14.94 -3.81
N PHE A 75 -36.03 -13.77 -3.43
CA PHE A 75 -35.92 -13.38 -2.02
C PHE A 75 -37.30 -13.34 -1.33
N ASN A 76 -38.30 -12.71 -1.95
CA ASN A 76 -39.64 -12.63 -1.39
C ASN A 76 -40.29 -14.01 -1.25
N LYS A 77 -40.11 -14.91 -2.24
CA LYS A 77 -40.57 -16.31 -2.13
C LYS A 77 -39.91 -17.02 -0.95
N LEU A 78 -38.58 -16.92 -0.82
CA LEU A 78 -37.84 -17.54 0.29
C LEU A 78 -38.29 -17.00 1.65
N ILE A 79 -38.34 -15.68 1.81
CA ILE A 79 -38.61 -15.06 3.10
C ILE A 79 -40.05 -15.31 3.57
N HIS A 80 -41.04 -15.25 2.67
CA HIS A 80 -42.43 -15.57 3.00
C HIS A 80 -42.64 -17.06 3.29
N ASN A 81 -41.84 -17.93 2.68
CA ASN A 81 -41.86 -19.36 2.98
C ASN A 81 -41.22 -19.67 4.34
N LYS A 82 -40.19 -18.94 4.75
CA LYS A 82 -39.43 -19.22 5.97
C LYS A 82 -39.91 -18.46 7.20
N VAL A 83 -40.34 -17.20 7.06
CA VAL A 83 -40.62 -16.30 8.18
C VAL A 83 -42.11 -16.04 8.31
N VAL A 84 -42.63 -16.24 9.52
CA VAL A 84 -44.06 -16.06 9.87
C VAL A 84 -44.19 -14.89 10.85
N PRO A 85 -44.63 -13.71 10.41
CA PRO A 85 -44.88 -12.58 11.30
C PRO A 85 -46.19 -12.78 12.07
N VAL A 86 -46.12 -12.64 13.40
CA VAL A 86 -47.25 -12.80 14.33
C VAL A 86 -47.46 -11.52 15.12
N SER A 87 -48.71 -11.07 15.21
CA SER A 87 -49.08 -9.88 15.99
C SER A 87 -49.10 -10.22 17.47
N GLY A 88 -48.32 -9.51 18.28
CA GLY A 88 -48.30 -9.71 19.73
C GLY A 88 -47.64 -8.56 20.48
N ASP A 89 -47.95 -8.43 21.77
CA ASP A 89 -47.35 -7.48 22.69
C ASP A 89 -46.88 -8.21 23.96
N LEU A 90 -45.57 -8.27 24.16
CA LEU A 90 -44.95 -9.06 25.21
C LEU A 90 -45.36 -8.60 26.63
N SER A 91 -45.76 -7.34 26.79
CA SER A 91 -46.21 -6.81 28.09
C SER A 91 -47.62 -7.28 28.49
N LYS A 92 -48.40 -7.84 27.55
CA LYS A 92 -49.75 -8.32 27.81
C LYS A 92 -49.75 -9.79 28.22
N GLU A 93 -50.76 -10.17 29.00
CA GLU A 93 -51.04 -11.57 29.30
C GLU A 93 -51.22 -12.38 28.00
N GLY A 94 -50.69 -13.59 27.96
CA GLY A 94 -50.67 -14.41 26.73
C GLY A 94 -49.90 -13.77 25.57
N LEU A 95 -49.02 -12.78 25.84
CA LEU A 95 -48.25 -12.03 24.85
C LEU A 95 -49.13 -11.27 23.83
N GLY A 96 -50.42 -11.07 24.13
CA GLY A 96 -51.37 -10.44 23.21
C GLY A 96 -51.55 -11.17 21.87
N LEU A 97 -51.24 -12.48 21.83
CA LEU A 97 -51.39 -13.33 20.66
C LEU A 97 -52.86 -13.70 20.44
N SER A 98 -53.23 -14.00 19.19
CA SER A 98 -54.52 -14.63 18.89
C SER A 98 -54.57 -16.04 19.47
N PRO A 99 -55.75 -16.59 19.81
CA PRO A 99 -55.88 -17.98 20.25
C PRO A 99 -55.28 -18.97 19.24
N GLU A 100 -55.47 -18.72 17.94
CA GLU A 100 -54.96 -19.56 16.86
C GLU A 100 -53.43 -19.53 16.78
N ASP A 101 -52.82 -18.35 16.85
CA ASP A 101 -51.36 -18.19 16.84
C ASP A 101 -50.74 -18.78 18.10
N THR A 102 -51.40 -18.59 19.26
CA THR A 102 -50.96 -19.16 20.54
C THR A 102 -50.87 -20.67 20.46
N GLN A 103 -51.92 -21.32 19.95
CA GLN A 103 -51.94 -22.78 19.80
C GLN A 103 -50.90 -23.24 18.77
N THR A 104 -50.76 -22.53 17.65
CA THR A 104 -49.76 -22.82 16.61
C THR A 104 -48.35 -22.78 17.18
N ILE A 105 -48.03 -21.78 18.00
CA ILE A 105 -46.72 -21.64 18.64
C ILE A 105 -46.50 -22.76 19.65
N ILE A 106 -47.50 -23.06 20.49
CA ILE A 106 -47.45 -24.13 21.50
C ILE A 106 -47.13 -25.50 20.89
N ASP A 107 -47.76 -25.81 19.76
CA ASP A 107 -47.63 -27.13 19.14
C ASP A 107 -46.34 -27.28 18.32
N ASN A 108 -45.85 -26.20 17.69
CA ASN A 108 -44.81 -26.31 16.66
C ASN A 108 -43.43 -25.78 17.07
N VAL A 109 -43.32 -24.81 17.98
CA VAL A 109 -42.03 -24.15 18.30
C VAL A 109 -41.12 -25.04 19.14
N ASN A 110 -39.85 -25.13 18.74
CA ASN A 110 -38.81 -25.91 19.44
C ASN A 110 -37.77 -25.04 20.13
N VAL A 111 -37.42 -23.89 19.54
CA VAL A 111 -36.36 -23.01 20.04
C VAL A 111 -36.89 -21.60 20.20
N ILE A 112 -36.70 -21.00 21.37
CA ILE A 112 -37.00 -19.58 21.62
C ILE A 112 -35.68 -18.80 21.71
N ILE A 113 -35.56 -17.72 20.94
CA ILE A 113 -34.49 -16.72 21.08
C ILE A 113 -35.13 -15.37 21.42
N HIS A 114 -35.05 -15.00 22.69
CA HIS A 114 -35.70 -13.81 23.23
C HIS A 114 -34.73 -12.62 23.28
N CYS A 115 -34.76 -11.76 22.26
CA CYS A 115 -33.94 -10.54 22.15
C CYS A 115 -34.70 -9.23 22.45
N ALA A 116 -36.00 -9.27 22.73
CA ALA A 116 -36.77 -8.07 22.98
C ALA A 116 -36.44 -7.47 24.36
N ALA A 117 -36.04 -6.20 24.38
CA ALA A 117 -35.84 -5.42 25.59
C ALA A 117 -35.92 -3.93 25.25
N SER A 118 -36.28 -3.11 26.24
CA SER A 118 -36.07 -1.66 26.16
C SER A 118 -34.59 -1.35 26.40
N ILE A 119 -33.99 -0.58 25.50
CA ILE A 119 -32.58 -0.13 25.59
C ILE A 119 -32.45 1.34 25.99
N ASP A 120 -33.53 1.97 26.44
CA ASP A 120 -33.49 3.35 26.93
C ASP A 120 -33.00 3.39 28.38
N PHE A 121 -31.75 3.86 28.57
CA PHE A 121 -31.11 3.97 29.88
C PHE A 121 -31.77 4.96 30.84
N ARG A 122 -32.73 5.75 30.36
CA ARG A 122 -33.47 6.73 31.16
C ARG A 122 -34.96 6.43 31.22
N GLU A 123 -35.39 5.25 30.75
CA GLU A 123 -36.77 4.82 30.92
C GLU A 123 -37.10 4.77 32.41
N ARG A 124 -38.30 5.25 32.75
CA ARG A 124 -38.80 5.25 34.12
C ARG A 124 -38.87 3.82 34.66
N LEU A 125 -38.50 3.63 35.92
CA LEU A 125 -38.20 2.32 36.48
C LEU A 125 -39.37 1.31 36.42
N ASP A 126 -40.60 1.77 36.66
CA ASP A 126 -41.84 0.98 36.53
C ASP A 126 -42.06 0.47 35.08
N LYS A 127 -41.83 1.34 34.10
CA LYS A 127 -41.94 0.98 32.67
C LYS A 127 -40.83 0.03 32.24
N ALA A 128 -39.61 0.24 32.73
CA ALA A 128 -38.49 -0.66 32.49
C ALA A 128 -38.75 -2.06 33.07
N ILE A 129 -39.40 -2.17 34.24
CA ILE A 129 -39.87 -3.44 34.79
C ILE A 129 -40.95 -4.08 33.89
N GLN A 130 -41.93 -3.32 33.42
CA GLN A 130 -42.93 -3.84 32.48
C GLN A 130 -42.32 -4.36 31.18
N SER A 131 -41.40 -3.60 30.58
CA SER A 131 -40.82 -3.92 29.28
C SER A 131 -39.77 -5.02 29.34
N ASN A 132 -38.99 -5.12 30.42
CA ASN A 132 -37.89 -6.08 30.53
C ASN A 132 -38.25 -7.30 31.39
N LEU A 133 -38.83 -7.12 32.58
CA LEU A 133 -39.13 -8.22 33.50
C LEU A 133 -40.43 -8.93 33.15
N TYR A 134 -41.56 -8.23 33.17
CA TYR A 134 -42.88 -8.86 32.95
C TYR A 134 -43.00 -9.45 31.54
N ALA A 135 -42.45 -8.77 30.53
CA ALA A 135 -42.36 -9.31 29.18
C ALA A 135 -41.59 -10.64 29.11
N SER A 136 -40.48 -10.75 29.85
CA SER A 136 -39.69 -11.97 29.92
C SER A 136 -40.41 -13.08 30.70
N LEU A 137 -41.15 -12.72 31.75
CA LEU A 137 -41.97 -13.66 32.52
C LEU A 137 -43.10 -14.24 31.66
N ASN A 138 -43.81 -13.39 30.90
CA ASN A 138 -44.85 -13.87 29.98
C ASN A 138 -44.29 -14.81 28.91
N MET A 139 -43.09 -14.54 28.40
CA MET A 139 -42.40 -15.43 27.47
C MET A 139 -41.98 -16.74 28.13
N LEU A 140 -41.52 -16.70 29.38
CA LEU A 140 -41.22 -17.90 30.17
C LEU A 140 -42.50 -18.73 30.39
N ASP A 141 -43.62 -18.10 30.71
CA ASP A 141 -44.91 -18.78 30.89
C ASP A 141 -45.42 -19.45 29.60
N LEU A 142 -45.23 -18.82 28.44
CA LEU A 142 -45.46 -19.46 27.15
C LEU A 142 -44.52 -20.65 26.95
N SER A 143 -43.24 -20.51 27.27
CA SER A 143 -42.24 -21.54 27.05
C SER A 143 -42.54 -22.84 27.81
N ARG A 144 -43.15 -22.75 29.00
CA ARG A 144 -43.59 -23.92 29.77
C ARG A 144 -44.74 -24.68 29.12
N LYS A 145 -45.51 -24.03 28.25
CA LYS A 145 -46.64 -24.63 27.55
C LYS A 145 -46.22 -25.32 26.24
N LEU A 146 -45.02 -25.05 25.72
CA LEU A 146 -44.55 -25.64 24.47
C LEU A 146 -44.37 -27.16 24.58
N ARG A 147 -44.88 -27.91 23.61
CA ARG A 147 -44.82 -29.38 23.64
C ARG A 147 -43.41 -29.96 23.47
N ASN A 148 -42.56 -29.28 22.70
CA ASN A 148 -41.27 -29.80 22.24
C ASN A 148 -40.13 -28.79 22.37
N ILE A 149 -40.05 -28.08 23.49
CA ILE A 149 -38.99 -27.10 23.73
C ILE A 149 -37.62 -27.79 23.86
N LYS A 150 -36.64 -27.29 23.10
CA LYS A 150 -35.24 -27.75 23.08
C LYS A 150 -34.28 -26.73 23.67
N ALA A 151 -34.57 -25.43 23.49
CA ALA A 151 -33.76 -24.35 24.05
C ALA A 151 -34.58 -23.07 24.24
N TYR A 152 -34.35 -22.39 25.35
CA TYR A 152 -34.75 -21.00 25.58
C TYR A 152 -33.49 -20.17 25.74
N VAL A 153 -33.16 -19.32 24.76
CA VAL A 153 -32.06 -18.37 24.83
C VAL A 153 -32.59 -16.98 25.19
N HIS A 154 -32.22 -16.47 26.36
CA HIS A 154 -32.55 -15.11 26.79
C HIS A 154 -31.35 -14.18 26.52
N CYS A 155 -31.52 -13.19 25.65
CA CYS A 155 -30.50 -12.15 25.44
C CYS A 155 -30.56 -11.12 26.58
N SER A 156 -29.52 -11.15 27.41
CA SER A 156 -29.33 -10.22 28.53
C SER A 156 -28.21 -9.21 28.18
N THR A 157 -27.41 -8.82 29.16
CA THR A 157 -26.25 -7.93 29.00
C THR A 157 -25.13 -8.34 29.95
N ALA A 158 -23.87 -8.17 29.55
CA ALA A 158 -22.74 -8.41 30.44
C ALA A 158 -22.76 -7.49 31.68
N TYR A 159 -23.41 -6.33 31.56
CA TYR A 159 -23.51 -5.31 32.60
C TYR A 159 -24.55 -5.60 33.70
N VAL A 160 -25.10 -6.81 33.79
CA VAL A 160 -25.93 -7.22 34.94
C VAL A 160 -25.15 -7.25 36.26
N ASN A 161 -23.82 -7.31 36.20
CA ASN A 161 -22.91 -7.23 37.34
C ASN A 161 -22.14 -5.89 37.37
N SER A 162 -22.67 -4.83 36.74
CA SER A 162 -22.00 -3.53 36.64
C SER A 162 -21.88 -2.75 37.96
N ASN A 163 -22.50 -3.27 39.03
CA ASN A 163 -22.28 -2.82 40.41
C ASN A 163 -20.90 -3.24 40.98
N ARG A 164 -20.14 -4.07 40.25
CA ARG A 164 -18.77 -4.50 40.56
C ARG A 164 -17.83 -4.06 39.44
N GLU A 165 -16.53 -3.94 39.71
CA GLU A 165 -15.50 -3.57 38.73
C GLU A 165 -14.43 -4.66 38.61
N GLY A 166 -13.66 -4.62 37.52
CA GLY A 166 -12.59 -5.56 37.25
C GLY A 166 -13.07 -6.85 36.58
N TRP A 167 -12.51 -7.98 36.98
CA TRP A 167 -12.79 -9.30 36.37
C TRP A 167 -14.16 -9.83 36.80
N LEU A 168 -14.99 -10.22 35.83
CA LEU A 168 -16.34 -10.72 36.05
C LEU A 168 -16.55 -12.07 35.38
N ASP A 169 -16.84 -13.09 36.19
CA ASP A 169 -17.12 -14.45 35.74
C ASP A 169 -18.59 -14.67 35.33
N GLU A 170 -18.84 -15.78 34.64
CA GLU A 170 -20.15 -16.18 34.11
C GLU A 170 -21.09 -16.73 35.20
N GLU A 171 -21.45 -15.86 36.14
CA GLU A 171 -22.30 -16.19 37.30
C GLU A 171 -23.62 -15.40 37.31
N LEU A 172 -24.63 -15.92 38.02
CA LEU A 172 -25.87 -15.19 38.26
C LEU A 172 -25.61 -13.91 39.08
N PRO A 173 -26.31 -12.81 38.80
CA PRO A 173 -26.13 -11.58 39.55
C PRO A 173 -26.50 -11.78 41.02
N VAL A 174 -25.61 -11.29 41.89
CA VAL A 174 -25.83 -11.26 43.33
C VAL A 174 -26.54 -9.96 43.67
N LEU A 175 -27.74 -10.08 44.20
CA LEU A 175 -28.57 -8.95 44.63
C LEU A 175 -28.60 -8.91 46.16
N ASP A 176 -28.34 -7.74 46.74
CA ASP A 176 -28.33 -7.53 48.20
C ASP A 176 -29.75 -7.37 48.78
N PHE A 177 -30.78 -7.72 47.99
CA PHE A 177 -32.19 -7.59 48.30
C PHE A 177 -33.00 -8.73 47.64
N ASN A 178 -34.21 -8.97 48.14
CA ASN A 178 -35.16 -9.88 47.51
C ASN A 178 -35.71 -9.23 46.22
N PRO A 179 -35.48 -9.83 45.03
CA PRO A 179 -35.90 -9.23 43.77
C PRO A 179 -37.42 -9.13 43.59
N GLU A 180 -38.20 -10.06 44.14
CA GLU A 180 -39.67 -10.02 44.02
C GLU A 180 -40.27 -8.92 44.89
N GLU A 181 -39.82 -8.81 46.14
CA GLU A 181 -40.25 -7.73 47.05
C GLU A 181 -39.85 -6.34 46.51
N MET A 182 -38.67 -6.23 45.90
CA MET A 182 -38.21 -4.99 45.27
C MET A 182 -39.13 -4.59 44.10
N VAL A 183 -39.53 -5.54 43.25
CA VAL A 183 -40.45 -5.29 42.13
C VAL A 183 -41.81 -4.84 42.65
N ASP A 184 -42.35 -5.53 43.66
CA ASP A 184 -43.63 -5.16 44.28
C ASP A 184 -43.59 -3.76 44.90
N LEU A 185 -42.48 -3.41 45.55
CA LEU A 185 -42.28 -2.09 46.13
C LEU A 185 -42.30 -1.01 45.05
N ILE A 186 -41.58 -1.23 43.94
CA ILE A 186 -41.50 -0.28 42.82
C ILE A 186 -42.87 -0.10 42.16
N MET A 187 -43.58 -1.19 41.88
CA MET A 187 -44.86 -1.15 41.17
C MET A 187 -46.00 -0.53 42.01
N LYS A 188 -45.85 -0.45 43.34
CA LYS A 188 -46.82 0.18 44.25
C LYS A 188 -46.60 1.68 44.47
N GLN A 189 -45.48 2.25 44.03
CA GLN A 189 -45.22 3.69 44.20
C GLN A 189 -45.97 4.54 43.17
N ASP A 190 -46.35 5.76 43.56
CA ASP A 190 -46.78 6.78 42.59
C ASP A 190 -45.59 7.30 41.77
N ILE A 191 -45.88 7.88 40.60
CA ILE A 191 -44.86 8.31 39.62
C ILE A 191 -43.88 9.33 40.21
N GLN A 192 -44.37 10.31 41.00
CA GLN A 192 -43.52 11.37 41.53
C GLN A 192 -42.58 10.85 42.61
N THR A 193 -43.11 10.01 43.51
CA THR A 193 -42.30 9.35 44.54
C THR A 193 -41.26 8.43 43.91
N LEU A 194 -41.65 7.65 42.89
CA LEU A 194 -40.74 6.72 42.21
C LEU A 194 -39.55 7.44 41.57
N GLU A 195 -39.79 8.52 40.84
CA GLU A 195 -38.73 9.31 40.21
C GLU A 195 -37.75 9.89 41.26
N ARG A 196 -38.26 10.28 42.43
CA ARG A 196 -37.44 10.79 43.54
C ARG A 196 -36.56 9.71 44.18
N ILE A 197 -37.08 8.49 44.37
CA ILE A 197 -36.35 7.40 45.04
C ILE A 197 -35.49 6.56 44.08
N THR A 198 -35.75 6.59 42.78
CA THR A 198 -35.04 5.79 41.76
C THR A 198 -33.51 5.87 41.87
N PRO A 199 -32.88 7.06 42.03
CA PRO A 199 -31.42 7.14 42.17
C PRO A 199 -30.87 6.33 43.36
N ASN A 200 -31.62 6.28 44.47
CA ASN A 200 -31.23 5.50 45.64
C ASN A 200 -31.48 4.00 45.43
N LEU A 201 -32.56 3.62 44.72
CA LEU A 201 -32.87 2.23 44.38
C LEU A 201 -31.84 1.62 43.43
N LEU A 202 -31.35 2.38 42.47
CA LEU A 202 -30.31 1.93 41.55
C LEU A 202 -28.99 1.64 42.28
N GLY A 203 -28.69 2.35 43.36
CA GLY A 203 -27.46 2.14 44.13
C GLY A 203 -26.21 2.25 43.26
N ALA A 204 -25.46 1.15 43.16
CA ALA A 204 -24.24 1.05 42.35
C ALA A 204 -24.49 0.74 40.86
N TYR A 205 -25.74 0.48 40.45
CA TYR A 205 -26.05 0.23 39.05
C TYR A 205 -26.05 1.55 38.25
N PRO A 206 -25.44 1.58 37.06
CA PRO A 206 -25.27 2.81 36.28
C PRO A 206 -26.56 3.41 35.73
N ASN A 207 -27.58 2.58 35.51
CA ASN A 207 -28.85 2.97 34.89
C ASN A 207 -29.97 1.95 35.15
N THR A 208 -31.20 2.33 34.81
CA THR A 208 -32.40 1.49 34.98
C THR A 208 -32.35 0.20 34.15
N TYR A 209 -31.69 0.23 32.99
CA TYR A 209 -31.55 -0.94 32.11
C TYR A 209 -30.73 -2.08 32.76
N THR A 210 -29.53 -1.77 33.25
CA THR A 210 -28.65 -2.77 33.90
C THR A 210 -29.27 -3.35 35.16
N PHE A 211 -29.91 -2.50 35.98
CA PHE A 211 -30.63 -2.91 37.18
C PHE A 211 -31.80 -3.85 36.87
N THR A 212 -32.67 -3.49 35.92
CA THR A 212 -33.83 -4.32 35.57
C THR A 212 -33.43 -5.64 34.90
N LYS A 213 -32.35 -5.67 34.09
CA LYS A 213 -31.81 -6.92 33.54
C LYS A 213 -31.24 -7.85 34.63
N ALA A 214 -30.55 -7.30 35.64
CA ALA A 214 -30.04 -8.09 36.76
C ALA A 214 -31.18 -8.74 37.56
N ILE A 215 -32.23 -7.99 37.88
CA ILE A 215 -33.45 -8.50 38.52
C ILE A 215 -34.13 -9.57 37.65
N THR A 216 -34.24 -9.31 36.35
CA THR A 216 -34.87 -10.21 35.38
C THR A 216 -34.18 -11.56 35.33
N GLU A 217 -32.86 -11.60 35.22
CA GLU A 217 -32.13 -12.87 35.22
C GLU A 217 -32.35 -13.67 36.50
N ARG A 218 -32.31 -13.01 37.66
CA ARG A 218 -32.52 -13.66 38.95
C ARG A 218 -33.90 -14.28 39.05
N ILE A 219 -34.95 -13.53 38.71
CA ILE A 219 -36.33 -14.01 38.77
C ILE A 219 -36.57 -15.13 37.74
N LEU A 220 -36.06 -14.99 36.51
CA LEU A 220 -36.20 -16.04 35.49
C LEU A 220 -35.48 -17.32 35.91
N ALA A 221 -34.27 -17.22 36.46
CA ALA A 221 -33.54 -18.38 36.97
C ALA A 221 -34.29 -19.09 38.11
N LEU A 222 -34.93 -18.32 39.01
CA LEU A 222 -35.76 -18.86 40.10
C LEU A 222 -37.03 -19.53 39.58
N LYS A 223 -37.70 -18.93 38.59
CA LYS A 223 -38.99 -19.41 38.09
C LYS A 223 -38.88 -20.41 36.92
N ARG A 224 -37.70 -20.70 36.37
CA ARG A 224 -37.59 -21.45 35.10
C ARG A 224 -38.27 -22.83 35.12
N GLY A 225 -38.30 -23.52 36.25
CA GLY A 225 -38.74 -24.93 36.31
C GLY A 225 -37.88 -25.81 35.41
N ASP A 226 -38.51 -26.64 34.57
CA ASP A 226 -37.84 -27.56 33.64
C ASP A 226 -37.49 -26.94 32.27
N VAL A 227 -37.69 -25.63 32.10
CA VAL A 227 -37.36 -24.95 30.85
C VAL A 227 -35.83 -24.94 30.65
N PRO A 228 -35.31 -25.37 29.48
CA PRO A 228 -33.88 -25.36 29.16
C PRO A 228 -33.43 -23.92 28.83
N LEU A 229 -33.33 -23.10 29.88
CA LEU A 229 -32.99 -21.68 29.83
C LEU A 229 -31.47 -21.47 29.84
N CYS A 230 -30.98 -20.61 28.95
CA CYS A 230 -29.64 -20.01 29.05
C CYS A 230 -29.68 -18.49 28.85
N PHE A 231 -28.71 -17.80 29.46
CA PHE A 231 -28.49 -16.37 29.28
C PHE A 231 -27.31 -16.13 28.35
N VAL A 232 -27.49 -15.30 27.32
CA VAL A 232 -26.40 -14.78 26.49
C VAL A 232 -26.26 -13.29 26.77
N ARG A 233 -25.08 -12.87 27.22
CA ARG A 233 -24.77 -11.56 27.78
C ARG A 233 -23.75 -10.83 26.90
N PRO A 234 -24.21 -10.12 25.85
CA PRO A 234 -23.34 -9.24 25.09
C PRO A 234 -22.90 -8.01 25.90
N THR A 235 -21.68 -7.55 25.61
CA THR A 235 -21.16 -6.24 26.02
C THR A 235 -21.70 -5.14 25.09
N ILE A 236 -20.97 -4.04 24.87
CA ILE A 236 -21.47 -2.95 24.03
C ILE A 236 -21.46 -3.41 22.57
N VAL A 237 -22.63 -3.60 21.97
CA VAL A 237 -22.73 -4.08 20.59
C VAL A 237 -22.39 -2.96 19.60
N GLY A 238 -21.38 -3.20 18.75
CA GLY A 238 -20.98 -2.35 17.64
C GLY A 238 -21.49 -2.83 16.28
N GLY A 239 -21.03 -2.20 15.19
CA GLY A 239 -21.30 -2.65 13.83
C GLY A 239 -20.75 -4.05 13.55
N SER A 240 -21.20 -4.68 12.46
CA SER A 240 -20.69 -6.00 12.08
C SER A 240 -19.21 -5.96 11.72
N LEU A 241 -18.49 -7.01 12.09
CA LEU A 241 -17.09 -7.19 11.68
C LEU A 241 -17.02 -7.64 10.22
N LYS A 242 -17.83 -8.64 9.86
CA LYS A 242 -17.77 -9.32 8.57
C LYS A 242 -19.14 -9.50 7.94
N GLU A 243 -20.15 -9.92 8.72
CA GLU A 243 -21.41 -10.40 8.17
C GLU A 243 -22.62 -9.54 8.59
N PRO A 244 -23.63 -9.35 7.72
CA PRO A 244 -23.68 -9.77 6.31
C PRO A 244 -22.74 -9.00 5.39
N VAL A 245 -22.34 -7.78 5.81
CA VAL A 245 -21.27 -7.00 5.18
C VAL A 245 -20.49 -6.28 6.28
N PRO A 246 -19.19 -5.99 6.12
CA PRO A 246 -18.41 -5.27 7.13
C PRO A 246 -18.98 -3.87 7.42
N GLY A 247 -19.07 -3.54 8.71
CA GLY A 247 -19.56 -2.24 9.18
C GLY A 247 -21.07 -2.05 9.10
N TRP A 248 -21.87 -3.08 8.81
CA TRP A 248 -23.33 -2.96 8.81
C TRP A 248 -23.83 -2.49 10.18
N VAL A 249 -24.64 -1.43 10.16
CA VAL A 249 -25.28 -0.82 11.32
C VAL A 249 -26.54 -0.10 10.87
N ASP A 250 -27.67 -0.32 11.53
CA ASP A 250 -28.94 0.35 11.19
C ASP A 250 -29.53 1.17 12.33
N SER A 251 -28.90 1.18 13.51
CA SER A 251 -29.35 1.94 14.68
C SER A 251 -28.28 2.89 15.23
N VAL A 252 -28.73 4.06 15.69
CA VAL A 252 -27.90 5.06 16.39
C VAL A 252 -28.02 4.86 17.89
N ALA A 253 -27.83 3.63 18.34
CA ALA A 253 -27.87 3.27 19.75
C ALA A 253 -26.45 3.14 20.32
N ALA A 254 -26.33 3.29 21.64
CA ALA A 254 -25.10 3.06 22.39
C ALA A 254 -23.87 3.74 21.75
N ILE A 255 -22.80 2.98 21.51
CA ILE A 255 -21.53 3.49 21.00
C ILE A 255 -21.63 4.06 19.57
N GLY A 256 -22.55 3.55 18.74
CA GLY A 256 -22.78 4.08 17.40
C GLY A 256 -23.23 5.55 17.41
N ALA A 257 -24.02 5.94 18.43
CA ALA A 257 -24.40 7.33 18.65
C ALA A 257 -23.19 8.20 18.96
N VAL A 258 -22.33 7.77 19.90
CA VAL A 258 -21.12 8.51 20.27
C VAL A 258 -20.21 8.71 19.06
N MET A 259 -19.94 7.64 18.30
CA MET A 259 -19.09 7.69 17.12
C MET A 259 -19.64 8.60 16.04
N LEU A 260 -20.95 8.53 15.76
CA LEU A 260 -21.63 9.39 14.80
C LEU A 260 -21.56 10.86 15.23
N TYR A 261 -21.90 11.15 16.50
CA TYR A 261 -21.91 12.52 17.02
C TYR A 261 -20.51 13.12 17.16
N CYS A 262 -19.49 12.28 17.37
CA CYS A 262 -18.09 12.69 17.22
C CYS A 262 -17.72 12.97 15.76
N GLY A 263 -18.23 12.17 14.83
CA GLY A 263 -18.02 12.33 13.40
C GLY A 263 -18.55 13.64 12.84
N VAL A 264 -19.80 13.99 13.19
CA VAL A 264 -20.41 15.28 12.79
C VAL A 264 -19.90 16.48 13.61
N GLY A 265 -19.00 16.24 14.58
CA GLY A 265 -18.41 17.27 15.44
C GLY A 265 -19.35 17.85 16.50
N LEU A 266 -20.47 17.20 16.78
CA LEU A 266 -21.41 17.59 17.84
C LEU A 266 -20.80 17.38 19.24
N VAL A 267 -20.15 16.23 19.44
CA VAL A 267 -19.39 15.87 20.64
C VAL A 267 -17.93 15.84 20.25
N GLN A 268 -17.05 16.54 20.97
CA GLN A 268 -15.62 16.55 20.61
C GLN A 268 -14.67 16.04 21.69
N PHE A 269 -15.21 15.85 22.90
CA PHE A 269 -14.53 15.27 24.03
C PHE A 269 -15.57 14.66 24.97
N MET A 270 -15.17 13.64 25.72
CA MET A 270 -16.00 12.96 26.70
C MET A 270 -15.35 12.98 28.08
N LYS A 271 -16.20 12.89 29.11
CA LYS A 271 -15.77 12.74 30.50
C LYS A 271 -15.36 11.28 30.72
N GLY A 272 -14.14 11.04 31.19
CA GLY A 272 -13.65 9.68 31.43
C GLY A 272 -12.12 9.58 31.34
N ASP A 273 -11.61 8.37 31.47
CA ASP A 273 -10.19 8.06 31.27
C ASP A 273 -10.01 7.24 29.99
N GLY A 274 -9.31 7.82 29.01
CA GLY A 274 -9.05 7.18 27.72
C GLY A 274 -8.16 5.93 27.81
N ARG A 275 -7.58 5.64 28.98
CA ARG A 275 -6.75 4.46 29.22
C ARG A 275 -7.54 3.24 29.70
N MET A 276 -8.84 3.38 29.99
CA MET A 276 -9.68 2.25 30.37
C MET A 276 -10.02 1.38 29.16
N VAL A 277 -10.19 0.09 29.40
CA VAL A 277 -10.64 -0.89 28.41
C VAL A 277 -12.09 -0.61 28.01
N ALA A 278 -12.33 -0.59 26.70
CA ALA A 278 -13.64 -0.45 26.10
C ALA A 278 -14.08 -1.81 25.56
N ASP A 279 -15.03 -2.47 26.21
CA ASP A 279 -15.55 -3.75 25.74
C ASP A 279 -16.67 -3.54 24.71
N ILE A 280 -16.28 -3.61 23.43
CA ILE A 280 -17.17 -3.50 22.29
C ILE A 280 -17.14 -4.80 21.50
N VAL A 281 -18.30 -5.37 21.22
CA VAL A 281 -18.45 -6.64 20.52
C VAL A 281 -19.20 -6.48 19.20
N PRO A 282 -18.73 -7.08 18.08
CA PRO A 282 -19.43 -7.02 16.81
C PRO A 282 -20.81 -7.70 16.84
N VAL A 283 -21.80 -7.12 16.18
CA VAL A 283 -23.18 -7.65 16.17
C VAL A 283 -23.31 -9.04 15.54
N ASP A 284 -22.46 -9.36 14.57
CA ASP A 284 -22.41 -10.67 13.94
C ASP A 284 -21.85 -11.74 14.88
N HIS A 285 -20.87 -11.40 15.73
CA HIS A 285 -20.41 -12.30 16.79
C HIS A 285 -21.53 -12.57 17.81
N VAL A 286 -22.32 -11.56 18.17
CA VAL A 286 -23.49 -11.72 19.06
C VAL A 286 -24.54 -12.64 18.45
N ALA A 287 -24.88 -12.45 17.17
CA ALA A 287 -25.82 -13.32 16.46
C ALA A 287 -25.34 -14.78 16.42
N ASN A 288 -24.06 -14.99 16.14
CA ASN A 288 -23.44 -16.30 16.13
C ASN A 288 -23.49 -16.98 17.51
N ALA A 289 -23.20 -16.24 18.58
CA ALA A 289 -23.28 -16.77 19.94
C ALA A 289 -24.71 -17.14 20.36
N LEU A 290 -25.73 -16.36 19.96
CA LEU A 290 -27.14 -16.70 20.22
C LEU A 290 -27.55 -18.01 19.55
N ILE A 291 -27.10 -18.24 18.31
CA ILE A 291 -27.35 -19.49 17.57
C ILE A 291 -26.61 -20.66 18.23
N ALA A 292 -25.31 -20.48 18.51
CA ALA A 292 -24.47 -21.50 19.12
C ALA A 292 -24.95 -21.90 20.54
N ALA A 293 -25.37 -20.93 21.35
CA ALA A 293 -25.83 -21.17 22.72
C ALA A 293 -27.03 -22.12 22.76
N ALA A 294 -27.97 -22.01 21.81
CA ALA A 294 -29.15 -22.86 21.76
C ALA A 294 -28.80 -24.35 21.59
N VAL A 295 -27.79 -24.66 20.77
CA VAL A 295 -27.34 -26.04 20.51
C VAL A 295 -26.82 -26.70 21.79
N SER A 296 -26.19 -25.92 22.66
CA SER A 296 -25.62 -26.42 23.90
C SER A 296 -26.65 -26.86 24.96
N MET A 297 -27.93 -26.54 24.75
CA MET A 297 -29.01 -26.83 25.71
C MET A 297 -29.65 -28.21 25.51
N GLU A 298 -29.48 -28.84 24.34
CA GLU A 298 -30.17 -30.11 24.01
C GLU A 298 -29.76 -31.28 24.92
N SER A 299 -28.56 -31.24 25.48
CA SER A 299 -27.96 -32.35 26.24
C SER A 299 -28.01 -32.18 27.77
N GLN A 300 -28.45 -31.02 28.30
CA GLN A 300 -28.31 -30.69 29.71
C GLN A 300 -29.47 -29.80 30.22
N ASN A 301 -30.26 -30.28 31.19
CA ASN A 301 -31.28 -29.46 31.90
C ASN A 301 -30.65 -28.54 32.97
N SER A 302 -29.51 -27.91 32.64
CA SER A 302 -28.77 -27.00 33.51
C SER A 302 -28.87 -25.57 32.99
N LEU A 303 -29.08 -24.60 33.88
CA LEU A 303 -28.99 -23.18 33.55
C LEU A 303 -27.55 -22.85 33.10
N LYS A 304 -27.38 -22.28 31.91
CA LYS A 304 -26.08 -21.83 31.39
C LYS A 304 -26.03 -20.33 31.19
N ILE A 305 -24.85 -19.75 31.38
CA ILE A 305 -24.58 -18.32 31.22
C ILE A 305 -23.41 -18.18 30.27
N PHE A 306 -23.60 -17.38 29.22
CA PHE A 306 -22.60 -17.08 28.23
C PHE A 306 -22.38 -15.57 28.20
N GLN A 307 -21.15 -15.13 28.41
CA GLN A 307 -20.75 -13.76 28.10
C GLN A 307 -20.14 -13.71 26.71
N ILE A 308 -20.39 -12.60 26.02
CA ILE A 308 -19.75 -12.32 24.74
C ILE A 308 -19.25 -10.88 24.73
N GLY A 309 -17.92 -10.76 24.79
CA GLY A 309 -17.19 -9.51 24.91
C GLY A 309 -15.75 -9.69 24.43
N THR A 310 -15.02 -8.58 24.37
CA THR A 310 -13.68 -8.52 23.80
C THR A 310 -12.60 -8.22 24.86
N SER A 311 -12.99 -7.70 26.03
CA SER A 311 -12.05 -7.27 27.09
C SER A 311 -11.13 -8.39 27.60
N HIS A 312 -11.63 -9.61 27.72
CA HIS A 312 -10.84 -10.75 28.21
C HIS A 312 -9.76 -11.21 27.22
N ARG A 313 -10.07 -11.23 25.91
CA ARG A 313 -9.23 -11.89 24.89
C ARG A 313 -8.46 -10.92 23.99
N ASN A 314 -9.04 -9.78 23.65
CA ASN A 314 -8.46 -8.78 22.76
C ASN A 314 -8.86 -7.35 23.20
N PRO A 315 -8.39 -6.87 24.36
CA PRO A 315 -8.83 -5.58 24.89
C PRO A 315 -8.40 -4.39 24.01
N VAL A 316 -9.30 -3.41 23.87
CA VAL A 316 -9.02 -2.12 23.21
C VAL A 316 -9.24 -0.96 24.18
N LEU A 317 -8.35 0.03 24.13
CA LEU A 317 -8.43 1.22 24.97
C LEU A 317 -9.28 2.31 24.30
N TRP A 318 -10.04 3.06 25.11
CA TRP A 318 -10.84 4.19 24.64
C TRP A 318 -10.04 5.21 23.80
N ASN A 319 -8.78 5.48 24.13
CA ASN A 319 -7.92 6.40 23.38
C ASN A 319 -7.60 5.92 21.95
N ARG A 320 -7.45 4.61 21.73
CA ARG A 320 -7.22 4.02 20.41
C ARG A 320 -8.47 4.14 19.55
N ILE A 321 -9.64 3.83 20.12
CA ILE A 321 -10.94 4.05 19.47
C ILE A 321 -11.07 5.53 19.08
N SER A 322 -10.76 6.43 20.01
CA SER A 322 -10.77 7.87 19.79
C SER A 322 -9.94 8.29 18.59
N HIS A 323 -8.76 7.70 18.44
CA HIS A 323 -7.86 7.94 17.33
C HIS A 323 -8.45 7.43 16.00
N TYR A 324 -8.84 6.16 15.91
CA TYR A 324 -9.36 5.56 14.68
C TYR A 324 -10.65 6.25 14.19
N VAL A 325 -11.59 6.53 15.10
CA VAL A 325 -12.83 7.25 14.79
C VAL A 325 -12.52 8.66 14.28
N THR A 326 -11.61 9.37 14.95
CA THR A 326 -11.21 10.73 14.53
C THR A 326 -10.52 10.72 13.17
N GLU A 327 -9.67 9.74 12.90
CA GLU A 327 -8.96 9.59 11.63
C GLU A 327 -9.94 9.37 10.46
N TYR A 328 -10.87 8.41 10.61
CA TYR A 328 -11.90 8.14 9.61
C TYR A 328 -12.74 9.39 9.32
N TRP A 329 -13.31 10.04 10.34
CA TRP A 329 -14.22 11.18 10.10
C TRP A 329 -13.52 12.43 9.60
N ARG A 330 -12.20 12.57 9.83
CA ARG A 330 -11.40 13.66 9.25
C ARG A 330 -11.09 13.46 7.78
N SER A 331 -11.00 12.21 7.32
CA SER A 331 -10.85 11.87 5.90
C SER A 331 -12.21 11.80 5.18
N HIS A 332 -13.30 11.51 5.91
CA HIS A 332 -14.65 11.29 5.40
C HIS A 332 -15.69 12.20 6.09
N THR A 333 -15.46 13.52 6.10
CA THR A 333 -16.32 14.47 6.82
C THR A 333 -17.73 14.57 6.21
N PRO A 334 -18.81 14.28 6.96
CA PRO A 334 -20.20 14.36 6.46
C PRO A 334 -20.60 15.78 6.06
N LYS A 335 -21.52 15.92 5.10
CA LYS A 335 -22.03 17.23 4.64
C LYS A 335 -22.76 17.99 5.76
N LYS A 336 -23.39 17.27 6.68
CA LYS A 336 -24.14 17.81 7.82
C LYS A 336 -23.28 18.08 9.07
N SER A 337 -21.95 18.11 8.94
CA SER A 337 -21.05 18.34 10.08
C SER A 337 -21.19 19.74 10.65
N VAL A 338 -21.34 19.84 11.97
CA VAL A 338 -21.47 21.11 12.71
C VAL A 338 -20.08 21.67 13.07
N ALA A 339 -19.11 20.78 13.29
CA ALA A 339 -17.72 21.14 13.52
C ALA A 339 -16.79 20.04 12.98
N ARG A 340 -15.49 20.33 12.93
CA ARG A 340 -14.47 19.34 12.55
C ARG A 340 -14.45 18.18 13.56
N SER A 341 -14.46 16.94 13.10
CA SER A 341 -14.37 15.79 14.00
C SER A 341 -13.07 15.82 14.84
N SER A 342 -13.27 15.62 16.13
CA SER A 342 -12.23 15.45 17.15
C SER A 342 -12.85 14.58 18.23
N PHE A 343 -12.11 13.64 18.78
CA PHE A 343 -12.57 12.84 19.89
C PHE A 343 -11.42 12.70 20.89
N SER A 344 -11.68 12.98 22.17
CA SER A 344 -10.72 12.85 23.26
C SER A 344 -11.43 12.57 24.59
N PHE A 345 -10.68 12.10 25.58
CA PHE A 345 -11.17 11.82 26.94
C PHE A 345 -10.53 12.78 27.93
N HIS A 346 -11.35 13.42 28.76
CA HIS A 346 -10.93 14.44 29.72
C HIS A 346 -11.33 14.05 31.14
N SER A 347 -10.45 14.34 32.11
CA SER A 347 -10.77 14.26 33.53
C SER A 347 -11.93 15.21 33.89
N HIS A 348 -12.60 14.98 35.02
CA HIS A 348 -13.81 15.72 35.38
C HIS A 348 -13.66 17.25 35.30
N ILE A 349 -12.62 17.79 35.94
CA ILE A 349 -12.37 19.24 35.99
C ILE A 349 -12.07 19.78 34.59
N MET A 350 -11.23 19.07 33.83
CA MET A 350 -10.87 19.46 32.47
C MET A 350 -12.06 19.39 31.53
N TYR A 351 -12.94 18.41 31.70
CA TYR A 351 -14.15 18.25 30.93
C TYR A 351 -15.12 19.42 31.17
N GLU A 352 -15.43 19.77 32.42
CA GLU A 352 -16.36 20.88 32.73
C GLU A 352 -15.80 22.23 32.25
N ALA A 353 -14.50 22.47 32.42
CA ALA A 353 -13.85 23.67 31.90
C ALA A 353 -13.94 23.77 30.36
N HIS A 354 -13.56 22.70 29.64
CA HIS A 354 -13.65 22.70 28.17
C HIS A 354 -15.10 22.76 27.67
N PHE A 355 -16.05 22.11 28.36
CA PHE A 355 -17.46 22.17 28.00
C PHE A 355 -18.01 23.59 28.12
N PHE A 356 -17.70 24.28 29.23
CA PHE A 356 -18.09 25.67 29.42
C PHE A 356 -17.46 26.59 28.36
N MET A 357 -16.16 26.46 28.10
CA MET A 357 -15.46 27.25 27.09
C MET A 357 -16.05 27.06 25.69
N LYS A 358 -16.41 25.83 25.34
CA LYS A 358 -16.80 25.46 23.97
C LYS A 358 -18.29 25.61 23.67
N TYR A 359 -19.14 25.24 24.61
CA TYR A 359 -20.59 25.26 24.44
C TYR A 359 -21.24 26.34 25.31
N GLY A 360 -20.73 26.57 26.52
CA GLY A 360 -21.30 27.54 27.47
C GLY A 360 -21.14 28.98 27.01
N ILE A 361 -19.90 29.43 26.76
CA ILE A 361 -19.61 30.82 26.37
C ILE A 361 -20.33 31.21 25.06
N PRO A 362 -20.25 30.43 23.96
CA PRO A 362 -20.94 30.80 22.73
C PRO A 362 -22.47 30.79 22.88
N SER A 363 -23.02 29.86 23.66
CA SER A 363 -24.46 29.81 23.92
C SER A 363 -24.96 31.01 24.73
N ALA A 364 -24.20 31.46 25.72
CA ALA A 364 -24.51 32.66 26.49
C ALA A 364 -24.42 33.92 25.62
N LEU A 365 -23.35 34.06 24.83
CA LEU A 365 -23.13 35.20 23.95
C LEU A 365 -24.20 35.32 22.86
N LEU A 366 -24.59 34.20 22.23
CA LEU A 366 -25.69 34.18 21.26
C LEU A 366 -27.04 34.53 21.89
N GLN A 367 -27.31 34.11 23.13
CA GLN A 367 -28.54 34.49 23.84
C GLN A 367 -28.56 36.00 24.14
N VAL A 368 -27.44 36.58 24.59
CA VAL A 368 -27.34 38.03 24.80
C VAL A 368 -27.53 38.79 23.49
N LEU A 369 -26.87 38.35 22.40
CA LEU A 369 -27.04 38.96 21.08
C LEU A 369 -28.48 38.87 20.57
N ALA A 370 -29.17 37.74 20.78
CA ALA A 370 -30.57 37.59 20.40
C ALA A 370 -31.49 38.58 21.14
N VAL A 371 -31.22 38.83 22.43
CA VAL A 371 -31.95 39.84 23.23
C VAL A 371 -31.64 41.25 22.76
N LEU A 372 -30.36 41.58 22.52
CA LEU A 372 -29.93 42.92 22.12
C LEU A 372 -30.36 43.30 20.69
N THR A 373 -30.29 42.34 19.76
CA THR A 373 -30.59 42.59 18.34
C THR A 373 -32.08 42.45 18.00
N GLY A 374 -32.83 41.68 18.80
CA GLY A 374 -34.26 41.42 18.59
C GLY A 374 -34.61 40.65 17.31
N SER A 375 -33.63 40.30 16.46
CA SER A 375 -33.88 39.71 15.14
C SER A 375 -34.27 38.23 15.23
N GLU A 376 -35.23 37.81 14.40
CA GLU A 376 -35.69 36.42 14.35
C GLU A 376 -34.59 35.43 13.93
N ASP A 377 -33.64 35.85 13.09
CA ASP A 377 -32.50 35.02 12.67
C ASP A 377 -31.54 34.76 13.85
N THR A 378 -31.21 35.77 14.66
CA THR A 378 -30.36 35.58 15.85
C THR A 378 -31.06 34.76 16.94
N LYS A 379 -32.38 34.94 17.14
CA LYS A 379 -33.17 34.09 18.07
C LYS A 379 -33.15 32.63 17.63
N THR A 380 -33.40 32.36 16.35
CA THR A 380 -33.40 31.01 15.78
C THR A 380 -32.02 30.35 15.93
N LYS A 381 -30.94 31.08 15.67
CA LYS A 381 -29.55 30.60 15.86
C LYS A 381 -29.23 30.31 17.34
N ALA A 382 -29.66 31.19 18.25
CA ALA A 382 -29.47 31.01 19.68
C ALA A 382 -30.21 29.78 20.20
N GLU A 383 -31.46 29.58 19.80
CA GLU A 383 -32.23 28.39 20.16
C GLU A 383 -31.65 27.10 19.56
N GLY A 384 -31.23 27.14 18.30
CA GLY A 384 -30.57 26.02 17.63
C GLY A 384 -29.29 25.60 18.35
N PHE A 385 -28.43 26.57 18.71
CA PHE A 385 -27.20 26.30 19.44
C PHE A 385 -27.48 25.79 20.88
N LYS A 386 -28.52 26.30 21.55
CA LYS A 386 -28.96 25.81 22.87
C LYS A 386 -29.41 24.34 22.81
N LYS A 387 -30.13 23.95 21.75
CA LYS A 387 -30.50 22.53 21.50
C LYS A 387 -29.26 21.66 21.28
N ILE A 388 -28.30 22.13 20.49
CA ILE A 388 -27.00 21.47 20.28
C ILE A 388 -26.24 21.26 21.60
N THR A 389 -26.12 22.30 22.43
CA THR A 389 -25.43 22.21 23.73
C THR A 389 -26.10 21.18 24.64
N LYS A 390 -27.45 21.18 24.71
CA LYS A 390 -28.20 20.19 25.49
C LYS A 390 -27.98 18.77 24.97
N ALA A 391 -27.97 18.58 23.65
CA ALA A 391 -27.74 17.28 23.03
C ALA A 391 -26.32 16.75 23.32
N ALA A 392 -25.29 17.59 23.17
CA ALA A 392 -23.91 17.22 23.47
C ALA A 392 -23.71 16.84 24.95
N ARG A 393 -24.32 17.62 25.86
CA ARG A 393 -24.31 17.33 27.31
C ARG A 393 -24.95 15.99 27.61
N LEU A 394 -26.13 15.76 27.05
CA LEU A 394 -26.90 14.54 27.26
C LEU A 394 -26.12 13.29 26.85
N ILE A 395 -25.47 13.32 25.69
CA ILE A 395 -24.65 12.21 25.21
C ILE A 395 -23.51 11.95 26.20
N CYS A 396 -22.74 12.99 26.57
CA CYS A 396 -21.62 12.82 27.50
C CYS A 396 -22.06 12.24 28.86
N ASP A 397 -23.17 12.72 29.41
CA ASP A 397 -23.64 12.29 30.73
C ASP A 397 -24.20 10.86 30.71
N THR A 398 -24.71 10.39 29.57
CA THR A 398 -25.22 9.02 29.41
C THR A 398 -24.08 7.99 29.39
N PHE A 399 -22.93 8.33 28.80
CA PHE A 399 -21.79 7.39 28.67
C PHE A 399 -20.74 7.51 29.77
N LYS A 400 -20.80 8.56 30.62
CA LYS A 400 -19.77 8.85 31.63
C LYS A 400 -19.40 7.67 32.53
N HIS A 401 -20.35 6.78 32.83
CA HIS A 401 -20.12 5.63 33.70
C HIS A 401 -19.32 4.53 32.97
N PHE A 402 -19.58 4.32 31.69
CA PHE A 402 -18.88 3.33 30.85
C PHE A 402 -17.48 3.77 30.44
N THR A 403 -17.22 5.08 30.49
CA THR A 403 -15.91 5.66 30.12
C THR A 403 -15.08 6.04 31.34
N GLY A 404 -15.65 5.89 32.54
CA GLY A 404 -15.00 6.17 33.83
C GLY A 404 -14.61 4.93 34.64
N HIS A 405 -15.14 3.75 34.29
CA HIS A 405 -14.90 2.48 34.99
C HIS A 405 -14.52 1.38 34.00
N GLU A 406 -13.91 0.31 34.50
CA GLU A 406 -13.38 -0.79 33.69
C GLU A 406 -13.96 -2.14 34.14
N TRP A 407 -14.34 -2.96 33.16
CA TRP A 407 -14.80 -4.34 33.35
C TRP A 407 -14.07 -5.27 32.39
N VAL A 408 -13.70 -6.44 32.87
CA VAL A 408 -13.15 -7.54 32.08
C VAL A 408 -14.09 -8.73 32.20
N PHE A 409 -14.77 -9.04 31.11
CA PHE A 409 -15.83 -10.06 31.04
C PHE A 409 -15.27 -11.40 30.58
N SER A 410 -15.28 -12.40 31.46
CA SER A 410 -14.81 -13.75 31.13
C SER A 410 -15.74 -14.40 30.10
N VAL A 411 -15.17 -14.95 29.02
CA VAL A 411 -15.91 -15.60 27.91
C VAL A 411 -15.61 -17.11 27.81
N GLN A 412 -15.10 -17.70 28.89
CA GLN A 412 -14.56 -19.06 28.90
C GLN A 412 -15.58 -20.14 28.55
N THR A 413 -16.84 -20.02 28.99
CA THR A 413 -17.86 -21.03 28.73
C THR A 413 -18.20 -21.11 27.24
N LEU A 414 -18.30 -19.96 26.57
CA LEU A 414 -18.57 -19.91 25.14
C LEU A 414 -17.40 -20.50 24.34
N GLU A 415 -16.16 -20.10 24.67
CA GLU A 415 -14.95 -20.63 24.02
C GLU A 415 -14.85 -22.15 24.13
N LYS A 416 -15.10 -22.67 25.32
CA LYS A 416 -15.06 -24.12 25.57
C LYS A 416 -16.07 -24.86 24.71
N ILE A 417 -17.28 -24.32 24.53
CA ILE A 417 -18.28 -24.93 23.64
C ILE A 417 -17.82 -24.90 22.19
N PHE A 418 -17.27 -23.78 21.71
CA PHE A 418 -16.77 -23.71 20.34
C PHE A 418 -15.62 -24.70 20.08
N GLN A 419 -14.77 -24.96 21.07
CA GLN A 419 -13.67 -25.91 20.96
C GLN A 419 -14.11 -27.38 21.09
N ASP A 420 -14.98 -27.68 22.06
CA ASP A 420 -15.33 -29.04 22.45
C ASP A 420 -16.54 -29.58 21.69
N LEU A 421 -17.53 -28.72 21.38
CA LEU A 421 -18.82 -29.14 20.83
C LEU A 421 -18.85 -29.07 19.30
N PHE A 422 -18.38 -27.98 18.69
CA PHE A 422 -18.56 -27.74 17.24
C PHE A 422 -17.37 -28.22 16.41
N ASP A 423 -17.61 -28.58 15.15
CA ASP A 423 -16.56 -28.95 14.20
C ASP A 423 -15.79 -27.74 13.66
N GLY A 424 -14.79 -27.98 12.81
CA GLY A 424 -13.96 -26.92 12.25
C GLY A 424 -14.71 -25.98 11.29
N GLU A 425 -15.72 -26.49 10.55
CA GLU A 425 -16.48 -25.69 9.60
C GLU A 425 -17.44 -24.74 10.31
N ASP A 426 -18.17 -25.21 11.33
CA ASP A 426 -19.06 -24.38 12.13
C ASP A 426 -18.31 -23.34 12.95
N ARG A 427 -17.11 -23.67 13.45
CA ARG A 427 -16.23 -22.67 14.11
C ARG A 427 -15.87 -21.51 13.20
N ILE A 428 -15.68 -21.75 11.90
CA ILE A 428 -15.38 -20.70 10.91
C ILE A 428 -16.66 -19.95 10.53
N LYS A 429 -17.76 -20.68 10.32
CA LYS A 429 -19.03 -20.14 9.82
C LYS A 429 -19.79 -19.32 10.87
N PHE A 430 -19.76 -19.75 12.12
CA PHE A 430 -20.40 -19.09 13.26
C PHE A 430 -19.37 -18.51 14.23
N ASN A 431 -18.23 -18.02 13.70
CA ASN A 431 -17.13 -17.52 14.51
C ASN A 431 -17.57 -16.36 15.44
N CYS A 432 -17.06 -16.38 16.67
CA CYS A 432 -17.20 -15.30 17.64
C CYS A 432 -15.88 -14.96 18.35
N ASP A 433 -14.74 -15.44 17.85
CA ASP A 433 -13.42 -15.22 18.46
C ASP A 433 -12.98 -13.75 18.35
N ALA A 434 -12.89 -13.08 19.50
CA ALA A 434 -12.44 -11.70 19.58
C ALA A 434 -10.97 -11.48 19.16
N ALA A 435 -10.12 -12.52 19.18
CA ALA A 435 -8.70 -12.42 18.81
C ALA A 435 -8.49 -12.09 17.33
N GLU A 436 -9.47 -12.36 16.46
CA GLU A 436 -9.40 -12.06 15.03
C GLU A 436 -9.70 -10.59 14.70
N ILE A 437 -10.14 -9.80 15.67
CA ILE A 437 -10.55 -8.41 15.45
C ILE A 437 -9.30 -7.52 15.27
N ASN A 438 -9.12 -6.97 14.07
CA ASN A 438 -8.26 -5.81 13.84
C ASN A 438 -9.02 -4.54 14.22
N TRP A 439 -8.66 -3.92 15.35
CA TRP A 439 -9.37 -2.76 15.89
C TRP A 439 -9.41 -1.55 14.95
N GLN A 440 -8.33 -1.27 14.22
CA GLN A 440 -8.29 -0.13 13.31
C GLN A 440 -9.26 -0.32 12.15
N SER A 441 -9.14 -1.45 11.44
CA SER A 441 -10.05 -1.78 10.33
C SER A 441 -11.49 -1.84 10.81
N TYR A 442 -11.75 -2.48 11.96
CA TYR A 442 -13.09 -2.59 12.54
C TYR A 442 -13.74 -1.22 12.77
N PHE A 443 -13.08 -0.29 13.46
CA PHE A 443 -13.66 1.03 13.74
C PHE A 443 -13.78 1.91 12.47
N CYS A 444 -12.88 1.76 11.50
CA CYS A 444 -13.02 2.41 10.20
C CYS A 444 -14.25 1.90 9.45
N TYR A 445 -14.45 0.57 9.36
CA TYR A 445 -15.65 -0.01 8.75
C TYR A 445 -16.93 0.33 9.53
N PHE A 446 -16.87 0.38 10.86
CA PHE A 446 -18.01 0.78 11.67
C PHE A 446 -18.40 2.25 11.40
N CYS A 447 -17.44 3.17 11.32
CA CYS A 447 -17.72 4.55 10.94
C CYS A 447 -18.22 4.68 9.49
N TYR A 448 -17.68 3.89 8.56
CA TYR A 448 -18.23 3.75 7.21
C TYR A 448 -19.68 3.29 7.20
N GLY A 449 -20.01 2.31 8.04
CA GLY A 449 -21.36 1.85 8.31
C GLY A 449 -22.30 2.97 8.70
N LEU A 450 -21.91 3.75 9.71
CA LEU A 450 -22.66 4.91 10.17
C LEU A 450 -22.84 5.93 9.03
N HIS A 451 -21.81 6.14 8.21
CA HIS A 451 -21.89 7.06 7.07
C HIS A 451 -22.86 6.57 5.98
N LYS A 452 -22.80 5.30 5.63
CA LYS A 452 -23.59 4.70 4.54
C LYS A 452 -25.03 4.38 4.91
N TYR A 453 -25.25 3.76 6.07
CA TYR A 453 -26.55 3.20 6.44
C TYR A 453 -27.36 4.16 7.33
N VAL A 454 -26.69 4.96 8.16
CA VAL A 454 -27.34 5.91 9.08
C VAL A 454 -27.43 7.31 8.47
N ILE A 455 -26.32 7.92 8.05
CA ILE A 455 -26.34 9.25 7.42
C ILE A 455 -26.96 9.17 6.01
N LYS A 456 -26.82 8.02 5.33
CA LYS A 456 -27.34 7.75 3.99
C LYS A 456 -26.78 8.71 2.94
N GLU A 457 -25.50 9.04 3.04
CA GLU A 457 -24.80 9.81 2.00
C GLU A 457 -24.40 8.92 0.83
N GLU A 458 -24.64 9.40 -0.40
CA GLU A 458 -24.26 8.70 -1.62
C GLU A 458 -22.77 8.89 -1.94
N GLY A 459 -22.15 7.89 -2.58
CA GLY A 459 -20.75 7.93 -2.99
C GLY A 459 -19.73 7.63 -1.89
N VAL A 460 -20.17 7.22 -0.69
CA VAL A 460 -19.28 6.79 0.40
C VAL A 460 -18.65 5.44 0.02
N ARG A 461 -17.31 5.40 -0.04
CA ARG A 461 -16.56 4.19 -0.36
C ARG A 461 -16.09 3.47 0.91
N PRO A 462 -16.04 2.13 0.89
CA PRO A 462 -15.47 1.38 2.00
C PRO A 462 -13.99 1.76 2.17
N PRO A 463 -13.49 1.79 3.41
CA PRO A 463 -12.05 1.87 3.66
C PRO A 463 -11.37 0.75 2.86
N THR A 464 -10.43 1.10 2.00
CA THR A 464 -9.55 0.12 1.33
C THR A 464 -8.46 -0.24 2.33
N GLU A 465 -8.02 -1.50 2.42
CA GLU A 465 -6.85 -1.86 3.23
C GLU A 465 -5.60 -1.18 2.64
N LEU A 466 -5.40 0.08 2.98
CA LEU A 466 -4.32 0.92 2.49
C LEU A 466 -3.78 1.77 3.64
N LEU A 467 -2.61 1.35 4.12
CA LEU A 467 -1.53 2.19 4.65
C LEU A 467 -1.96 3.38 5.52
N ASN A 468 -1.92 3.07 6.81
CA ASN A 468 -2.11 3.91 7.98
C ASN A 468 -1.48 5.31 7.93
N THR A 469 -2.19 6.24 8.59
CA THR A 469 -1.75 7.50 9.20
C THR A 469 -0.88 8.44 8.36
N SER A 470 -1.48 9.57 7.95
CA SER A 470 -0.70 10.71 7.46
C SER A 470 0.06 11.37 8.60
N ILE A 471 1.40 11.30 8.59
CA ILE A 471 2.30 11.96 9.56
C ILE A 471 2.15 13.48 9.51
N ILE A 472 1.68 14.01 8.38
CA ILE A 472 1.51 15.44 8.16
C ILE A 472 0.11 15.70 7.65
N THR A 473 -0.73 16.34 8.43
CA THR A 473 -2.02 16.84 7.94
C THR A 473 -2.00 18.37 7.91
N LYS A 474 -2.28 18.97 6.73
CA LYS A 474 -2.45 20.43 6.59
C LYS A 474 -3.46 21.04 7.56
N SER A 475 -4.29 20.23 8.21
CA SER A 475 -5.28 20.66 9.20
C SER A 475 -4.72 21.16 10.53
N GLU A 476 -3.45 20.90 10.85
CA GLU A 476 -2.83 21.44 12.07
C GLU A 476 -2.58 22.95 12.01
N VAL A 477 -2.66 23.55 10.81
CA VAL A 477 -2.21 24.93 10.54
C VAL A 477 -3.23 26.00 10.98
N ASN A 478 -4.51 25.67 11.15
CA ASN A 478 -5.57 26.69 11.26
C ASN A 478 -6.29 26.80 12.62
N GLN A 479 -5.84 26.13 13.69
CA GLN A 479 -6.62 26.07 14.95
C GLN A 479 -5.87 26.37 16.25
N SER A 480 -4.57 26.69 16.22
CA SER A 480 -3.82 27.10 17.42
C SER A 480 -3.17 28.47 17.22
N GLY A 481 -3.26 29.35 18.23
CA GLY A 481 -2.63 30.67 18.18
C GLY A 481 -1.13 30.57 17.86
N PHE A 482 -0.60 31.56 17.13
CA PHE A 482 0.77 31.56 16.57
C PHE A 482 1.86 31.11 17.55
N PHE A 483 1.78 31.52 18.83
CA PHE A 483 2.76 31.14 19.85
C PHE A 483 2.65 29.68 20.27
N GLN A 484 1.44 29.17 20.54
CA GLN A 484 1.22 27.77 20.92
C GLN A 484 1.62 26.80 19.79
N TRP A 485 1.43 27.24 18.54
CA TRP A 485 1.90 26.55 17.33
C TRP A 485 3.43 26.46 17.22
N VAL A 486 4.16 27.57 17.45
CA VAL A 486 5.64 27.56 17.45
C VAL A 486 6.18 26.70 18.60
N PHE A 487 5.62 26.82 19.80
CA PHE A 487 6.09 26.08 20.96
C PHE A 487 5.80 24.58 20.87
N ALA A 488 4.69 24.15 20.26
CA ALA A 488 4.41 22.72 20.05
C ALA A 488 5.42 22.07 19.09
N ASP A 489 5.76 22.73 17.97
CA ASP A 489 6.74 22.23 17.01
C ASP A 489 8.17 22.20 17.61
N ILE A 490 8.54 23.24 18.37
CA ILE A 490 9.83 23.29 19.07
C ILE A 490 9.88 22.25 20.18
N SER A 491 8.79 22.09 20.94
CA SER A 491 8.66 21.06 21.96
C SER A 491 8.84 19.68 21.34
N TRP A 492 8.08 19.33 20.28
CA TRP A 492 8.23 18.09 19.51
C TRP A 492 9.68 17.90 19.04
N ALA A 493 10.28 18.87 18.36
CA ALA A 493 11.65 18.71 17.88
C ALA A 493 12.66 18.55 19.03
N SER A 494 12.38 19.14 20.19
CA SER A 494 13.23 19.03 21.37
C SER A 494 13.04 17.72 22.15
N THR A 495 11.85 17.09 22.09
CA THR A 495 11.48 15.87 22.81
C THR A 495 11.63 14.61 21.97
N SER A 496 11.39 14.70 20.67
CA SER A 496 11.69 13.65 19.71
C SER A 496 13.18 13.28 19.79
N TYR A 497 13.45 11.99 19.62
CA TYR A 497 14.78 11.40 19.73
C TYR A 497 15.39 11.45 21.15
N ARG A 498 14.64 11.75 22.23
CA ARG A 498 15.18 11.68 23.61
C ARG A 498 15.34 10.25 24.15
N HIS A 499 14.53 9.30 23.68
CA HIS A 499 14.49 7.91 24.16
C HIS A 499 14.89 6.90 23.08
N VAL A 500 15.91 7.21 22.28
CA VAL A 500 16.45 6.27 21.27
C VAL A 500 17.42 5.30 21.96
N THR A 501 16.88 4.30 22.65
CA THR A 501 17.68 3.25 23.32
C THR A 501 17.29 1.88 22.81
N GLN A 502 17.17 1.73 21.49
CA GLN A 502 16.75 0.48 20.84
C GLN A 502 17.84 -0.18 19.98
N THR A 503 19.04 0.41 19.89
CA THR A 503 20.21 -0.28 19.32
C THR A 503 20.97 -1.03 20.43
N PRO A 504 21.34 -2.31 20.25
CA PRO A 504 22.13 -3.06 21.23
C PRO A 504 23.50 -2.45 21.56
N LEU A 505 24.03 -1.57 20.71
CA LEU A 505 25.31 -0.87 20.92
C LEU A 505 25.09 0.66 20.96
N PRO A 506 25.79 1.39 21.85
CA PRO A 506 25.78 2.85 21.82
C PRO A 506 26.52 3.37 20.57
N PRO A 507 26.07 4.49 19.96
CA PRO A 507 26.73 5.06 18.79
C PRO A 507 28.13 5.57 19.16
N ARG A 508 29.13 5.19 18.37
CA ARG A 508 30.52 5.65 18.54
C ARG A 508 30.70 7.08 18.05
N ALA A 509 31.63 7.82 18.66
CA ALA A 509 31.97 9.15 18.20
C ALA A 509 32.64 9.09 16.81
N PRO A 510 32.44 10.09 15.92
CA PRO A 510 33.08 10.11 14.60
C PRO A 510 34.61 10.00 14.63
N THR A 511 35.26 10.51 15.68
CA THR A 511 36.71 10.41 15.91
C THR A 511 37.16 8.98 16.22
N GLU A 512 36.33 8.19 16.91
CA GLU A 512 36.62 6.78 17.20
C GLU A 512 36.50 5.94 15.94
N ILE A 513 35.43 6.13 15.15
CA ILE A 513 35.25 5.46 13.85
C ILE A 513 36.43 5.77 12.93
N ARG A 514 36.87 7.03 12.88
CA ARG A 514 38.05 7.44 12.13
C ARG A 514 39.30 6.66 12.54
N SER A 515 39.59 6.60 13.84
CA SER A 515 40.76 5.89 14.37
C SER A 515 40.74 4.41 13.99
N LEU A 516 39.58 3.75 14.11
CA LEU A 516 39.42 2.34 13.79
C LEU A 516 39.63 2.04 12.30
N VAL A 517 39.12 2.92 11.43
CA VAL A 517 39.30 2.77 9.97
C VAL A 517 40.76 2.96 9.57
N MET A 518 41.39 4.03 10.06
CA MET A 518 42.79 4.35 9.74
C MET A 518 43.76 3.27 10.26
N ASN A 519 43.49 2.69 11.42
CA ASN A 519 44.31 1.64 12.02
C ASN A 519 43.94 0.22 11.59
N SER A 520 42.99 0.06 10.66
CA SER A 520 42.58 -1.27 10.20
C SER A 520 43.69 -1.95 9.39
N PRO A 521 43.88 -3.28 9.50
CA PRO A 521 44.89 -4.00 8.73
C PRO A 521 44.75 -3.79 7.21
N ARG A 522 43.52 -3.73 6.71
CA ARG A 522 43.22 -3.51 5.30
C ARG A 522 43.71 -2.15 4.80
N VAL A 523 43.45 -1.08 5.57
CA VAL A 523 43.88 0.27 5.19
C VAL A 523 45.40 0.40 5.32
N GLN A 524 46.00 -0.17 6.38
CA GLN A 524 47.46 -0.18 6.55
C GLN A 524 48.18 -0.89 5.40
N GLN A 525 47.72 -2.08 5.01
CA GLN A 525 48.27 -2.81 3.86
C GLN A 525 48.08 -2.06 2.54
N ALA A 526 46.93 -1.40 2.33
CA ALA A 526 46.69 -0.58 1.15
C ALA A 526 47.64 0.63 1.10
N MET A 527 47.89 1.28 2.24
CA MET A 527 48.85 2.38 2.35
C MET A 527 50.28 1.93 2.03
N GLU A 528 50.71 0.78 2.56
CA GLU A 528 52.02 0.21 2.23
C GLU A 528 52.14 -0.16 0.76
N LYS A 529 51.10 -0.77 0.19
CA LYS A 529 51.08 -1.16 -1.23
C LYS A 529 51.22 0.06 -2.14
N VAL A 530 50.41 1.10 -1.92
CA VAL A 530 50.47 2.34 -2.71
C VAL A 530 51.79 3.08 -2.47
N SER A 531 52.32 3.07 -1.26
CA SER A 531 53.66 3.61 -0.95
C SER A 531 54.76 2.93 -1.78
N ARG A 532 54.71 1.59 -1.91
CA ARG A 532 55.66 0.82 -2.73
C ARG A 532 55.47 1.05 -4.23
N GLU A 533 54.22 1.13 -4.70
CA GLU A 533 53.89 1.34 -6.12
C GLU A 533 54.23 2.77 -6.60
N GLU A 534 54.00 3.79 -5.77
CA GLU A 534 54.27 5.20 -6.11
C GLU A 534 55.68 5.67 -5.71
N GLY A 535 56.41 4.93 -4.87
CA GLY A 535 57.74 5.31 -4.37
C GLY A 535 57.73 6.47 -3.37
N VAL A 536 56.63 6.64 -2.63
CA VAL A 536 56.39 7.76 -1.70
C VAL A 536 56.42 7.26 -0.25
N LEU A 537 56.90 8.07 0.70
CA LEU A 537 56.90 7.73 2.13
C LEU A 537 55.49 7.45 2.66
N VAL A 538 55.36 6.45 3.54
CA VAL A 538 54.08 6.06 4.16
C VAL A 538 53.41 7.23 4.89
N SER A 539 54.17 8.13 5.52
CA SER A 539 53.63 9.32 6.21
C SER A 539 52.92 10.31 5.27
N GLU A 540 53.35 10.41 4.00
CA GLU A 540 52.66 11.23 3.01
C GLU A 540 51.38 10.54 2.53
N ILE A 541 51.40 9.22 2.37
CA ILE A 541 50.22 8.40 2.06
C ILE A 541 49.19 8.46 3.20
N GLU A 542 49.63 8.43 4.46
CA GLU A 542 48.78 8.58 5.63
C GLU A 542 48.10 9.96 5.66
N LYS A 543 48.83 11.02 5.30
CA LYS A 543 48.24 12.37 5.13
C LYS A 543 47.19 12.38 4.00
N ARG A 544 47.42 11.68 2.89
CA ARG A 544 46.42 11.54 1.81
C ARG A 544 45.20 10.73 2.27
N ALA A 545 45.39 9.65 3.02
CA ALA A 545 44.33 8.84 3.62
C ALA A 545 43.49 9.65 4.61
N SER A 546 44.13 10.46 5.45
CA SER A 546 43.48 11.41 6.37
C SER A 546 42.61 12.44 5.62
N GLN A 547 43.10 12.98 4.50
CA GLN A 547 42.32 13.87 3.63
C GLN A 547 41.13 13.18 2.95
N ILE A 548 41.28 11.91 2.55
CA ILE A 548 40.19 11.08 2.03
C ILE A 548 39.10 10.94 3.10
N MET A 549 39.51 10.57 4.32
CA MET A 549 38.61 10.39 5.45
C MET A 549 37.89 11.70 5.83
N ASP A 550 38.60 12.83 5.85
CA ASP A 550 38.00 14.16 6.10
C ASP A 550 36.95 14.55 5.06
N ARG A 551 37.13 14.14 3.81
CA ARG A 551 36.18 14.40 2.73
C ARG A 551 34.97 13.48 2.78
N MET A 552 35.15 12.25 3.22
CA MET A 552 34.13 11.20 3.21
C MET A 552 33.26 11.19 4.47
N GLN A 553 33.86 11.23 5.67
CA GLN A 553 33.18 10.87 6.91
C GLN A 553 31.95 11.75 7.24
N SER A 554 30.95 11.15 7.90
CA SER A 554 29.82 11.86 8.50
C SER A 554 30.23 12.52 9.83
N ASN A 555 29.40 13.45 10.32
CA ASN A 555 29.56 14.05 11.64
C ASN A 555 28.18 14.23 12.29
N LEU A 556 27.45 13.14 12.50
CA LEU A 556 26.07 13.17 13.00
C LEU A 556 25.98 13.95 14.32
N ASN A 557 25.22 15.05 14.31
CA ASN A 557 25.02 15.91 15.47
C ASN A 557 23.52 16.06 15.74
N ILE A 558 23.07 15.49 16.86
CA ILE A 558 21.63 15.43 17.16
C ILE A 558 20.99 16.80 17.37
N MET A 559 21.73 17.80 17.85
CA MET A 559 21.21 19.16 17.99
C MET A 559 20.86 19.74 16.62
N VAL A 560 21.74 19.55 15.63
CA VAL A 560 21.52 20.02 14.26
C VAL A 560 20.36 19.27 13.61
N VAL A 561 20.26 17.95 13.83
CA VAL A 561 19.13 17.14 13.38
C VAL A 561 17.81 17.67 13.94
N ARG A 562 17.73 18.02 15.23
CA ARG A 562 16.49 18.55 15.83
C ARG A 562 16.05 19.86 15.17
N VAL A 563 16.99 20.77 14.91
CA VAL A 563 16.72 22.02 14.17
C VAL A 563 16.26 21.71 12.75
N LEU A 564 16.90 20.74 12.09
CA LEU A 564 16.53 20.32 10.74
C LEU A 564 15.14 19.66 10.72
N GLY A 565 14.81 18.79 11.67
CA GLY A 565 13.51 18.15 11.80
C GLY A 565 12.39 19.16 12.00
N TRP A 566 12.59 20.16 12.86
CA TRP A 566 11.68 21.30 13.02
C TRP A 566 11.46 22.06 11.70
N PHE A 567 12.55 22.37 11.00
CA PHE A 567 12.49 23.08 9.72
C PHE A 567 11.76 22.26 8.64
N LEU A 568 12.12 20.98 8.49
CA LEU A 568 11.53 20.05 7.53
C LEU A 568 10.03 19.87 7.79
N LYS A 569 9.60 19.73 9.05
CA LYS A 569 8.18 19.65 9.43
C LYS A 569 7.39 20.86 8.90
N LYS A 570 7.96 22.07 9.00
CA LYS A 570 7.33 23.28 8.44
C LYS A 570 7.32 23.31 6.91
N VAL A 571 8.40 22.88 6.26
CA VAL A 571 8.48 22.80 4.80
C VAL A 571 7.45 21.81 4.27
N TRP A 572 7.43 20.58 4.79
CA TRP A 572 6.55 19.50 4.34
C TRP A 572 5.06 19.84 4.50
N ARG A 573 4.65 20.39 5.65
CA ARG A 573 3.26 20.88 5.87
C ARG A 573 2.84 21.92 4.83
N LYS A 574 3.77 22.71 4.32
CA LYS A 574 3.49 23.77 3.35
C LYS A 574 3.32 23.19 1.94
N ILE A 575 4.24 22.35 1.49
CA ILE A 575 4.31 21.89 0.10
C ILE A 575 3.54 20.61 -0.19
N TYR A 576 3.35 19.72 0.79
CA TYR A 576 2.63 18.45 0.65
C TYR A 576 1.31 18.46 1.42
N GLN A 577 0.31 17.76 0.90
CA GLN A 577 -0.97 17.55 1.58
C GLN A 577 -0.83 16.56 2.75
N GLY A 578 0.05 15.56 2.57
CA GLY A 578 0.43 14.61 3.61
C GLY A 578 1.52 13.63 3.15
N ILE A 579 2.18 13.02 4.14
CA ILE A 579 3.16 11.94 3.98
C ILE A 579 2.54 10.72 4.67
N HIS A 580 2.12 9.73 3.88
CA HIS A 580 1.50 8.49 4.36
C HIS A 580 2.58 7.43 4.47
N VAL A 581 2.60 6.71 5.58
CA VAL A 581 3.71 5.82 5.91
C VAL A 581 3.18 4.48 6.38
N ASP A 582 3.76 3.40 5.86
CA ASP A 582 3.48 2.05 6.33
C ASP A 582 3.94 1.83 7.78
N GLU A 583 3.03 2.03 8.74
CA GLU A 583 3.31 1.79 10.16
C GLU A 583 3.64 0.33 10.47
N LYS A 584 3.08 -0.63 9.71
CA LYS A 584 3.37 -2.06 9.89
C LYS A 584 4.83 -2.33 9.54
N GLY A 585 5.29 -1.77 8.43
CA GLY A 585 6.70 -1.85 8.04
C GLY A 585 7.64 -1.11 9.00
N ILE A 586 7.22 0.02 9.58
CA ILE A 586 7.99 0.71 10.65
C ILE A 586 8.19 -0.18 11.88
N GLU A 587 7.17 -0.94 12.30
CA GLU A 587 7.29 -1.85 13.44
C GLU A 587 8.22 -3.03 13.13
N LEU A 588 8.17 -3.57 11.90
CA LEU A 588 9.12 -4.60 11.45
C LEU A 588 10.57 -4.09 11.47
N ILE A 589 10.80 -2.84 11.07
CA ILE A 589 12.12 -2.21 11.16
C ILE A 589 12.54 -2.06 12.62
N ARG A 590 11.63 -1.63 13.50
CA ARG A 590 11.90 -1.48 14.93
C ARG A 590 12.38 -2.80 15.54
N GLU A 591 11.75 -3.91 15.19
CA GLU A 591 12.15 -5.25 15.61
C GLU A 591 13.48 -5.71 14.98
N ALA A 592 13.73 -5.38 13.71
CA ALA A 592 14.99 -5.72 13.04
C ALA A 592 16.20 -5.00 13.65
N ILE A 593 16.08 -3.70 13.95
CA ILE A 593 17.15 -2.86 14.53
C ILE A 593 17.65 -3.41 15.88
N LYS A 594 16.75 -4.01 16.67
CA LYS A 594 17.10 -4.63 17.96
C LYS A 594 17.98 -5.88 17.79
N LYS A 595 17.85 -6.58 16.67
CA LYS A 595 18.49 -7.89 16.43
C LYS A 595 19.81 -7.79 15.68
N SER A 596 19.89 -6.94 14.65
CA SER A 596 21.05 -6.89 13.75
C SER A 596 21.12 -5.58 12.95
N PRO A 597 22.24 -5.32 12.24
CA PRO A 597 22.41 -4.15 11.37
C PRO A 597 21.33 -4.04 10.31
N VAL A 598 20.71 -2.85 10.23
CA VAL A 598 19.66 -2.53 9.27
C VAL A 598 20.19 -1.60 8.19
N VAL A 599 19.99 -2.00 6.94
CA VAL A 599 20.37 -1.24 5.74
C VAL A 599 19.11 -0.87 4.98
N LEU A 600 18.84 0.42 4.86
CA LEU A 600 17.70 0.99 4.15
C LEU A 600 18.04 1.20 2.68
N ILE A 601 17.22 0.67 1.79
CA ILE A 601 17.39 0.80 0.34
C ILE A 601 16.11 1.39 -0.28
N PRO A 602 15.97 2.73 -0.32
CA PRO A 602 14.83 3.37 -0.96
C PRO A 602 14.92 3.40 -2.49
N SER A 603 13.76 3.54 -3.15
CA SER A 603 13.68 3.95 -4.55
C SER A 603 14.16 5.39 -4.73
N HIS A 604 14.82 5.72 -5.85
CA HIS A 604 15.43 7.04 -6.05
C HIS A 604 14.71 7.85 -7.13
N ARG A 605 13.74 8.66 -6.71
CA ARG A 605 12.82 9.43 -7.57
C ARG A 605 12.95 10.95 -7.40
N SER A 606 13.42 11.47 -6.26
CA SER A 606 13.55 12.91 -5.99
C SER A 606 14.83 13.23 -5.19
N TYR A 607 15.27 14.50 -5.19
CA TYR A 607 16.36 14.95 -4.31
C TYR A 607 15.99 14.93 -2.83
N ILE A 608 14.70 14.83 -2.49
CA ILE A 608 14.26 14.86 -1.10
C ILE A 608 14.07 13.47 -0.50
N ASP A 609 14.26 12.38 -1.25
CA ASP A 609 13.98 11.00 -0.81
C ASP A 609 14.67 10.69 0.54
N PHE A 610 15.98 10.94 0.63
CA PHE A 610 16.75 10.71 1.86
C PHE A 610 16.35 11.63 3.02
N LEU A 611 15.84 12.84 2.72
CA LEU A 611 15.31 13.74 3.74
C LEU A 611 13.97 13.23 4.28
N ILE A 612 13.14 12.61 3.44
CA ILE A 612 11.86 12.01 3.82
C ILE A 612 12.11 10.81 4.73
N ILE A 613 13.01 9.90 4.36
CA ILE A 613 13.35 8.73 5.20
C ILE A 613 13.92 9.18 6.55
N SER A 614 14.88 10.11 6.55
CA SER A 614 15.44 10.67 7.79
C SER A 614 14.37 11.35 8.65
N TYR A 615 13.44 12.08 8.04
CA TYR A 615 12.32 12.73 8.73
C TYR A 615 11.36 11.71 9.37
N ILE A 616 11.02 10.64 8.66
CA ILE A 616 10.16 9.56 9.16
C ILE A 616 10.83 8.87 10.36
N PHE A 617 12.11 8.54 10.25
CA PHE A 617 12.86 7.93 11.35
C PHE A 617 12.93 8.85 12.57
N PHE A 618 13.12 10.15 12.35
CA PHE A 618 13.09 11.15 13.43
C PHE A 618 11.70 11.25 14.09
N GLU A 619 10.61 11.23 13.33
CA GLU A 619 9.24 11.29 13.85
C GLU A 619 8.86 10.04 14.66
N TYR A 620 9.23 8.83 14.19
CA TYR A 620 8.94 7.56 14.88
C TYR A 620 9.96 7.20 15.97
N ASN A 621 10.88 8.11 16.32
CA ASN A 621 11.95 7.91 17.31
C ASN A 621 12.83 6.67 17.02
N LEU A 622 13.14 6.44 15.75
CA LEU A 622 14.09 5.42 15.30
C LEU A 622 15.50 6.01 15.15
N PRO A 623 16.58 5.21 15.29
CA PRO A 623 17.95 5.69 15.09
C PRO A 623 18.17 6.17 13.65
N LEU A 624 18.70 7.38 13.49
CA LEU A 624 18.84 8.01 12.17
C LEU A 624 19.81 7.24 11.26
N PRO A 625 19.46 7.07 9.97
CA PRO A 625 20.34 6.43 9.02
C PRO A 625 21.52 7.32 8.61
N HIS A 626 22.69 6.69 8.45
CA HIS A 626 23.83 7.27 7.76
C HIS A 626 23.62 7.25 6.24
N ILE A 627 23.63 8.41 5.60
CA ILE A 627 23.23 8.57 4.20
C ILE A 627 24.46 8.51 3.28
N ALA A 628 24.48 7.59 2.33
CA ALA A 628 25.49 7.55 1.27
C ALA A 628 25.17 8.62 0.20
N ALA A 629 25.93 9.73 0.20
CA ALA A 629 25.70 10.87 -0.70
C ALA A 629 26.83 11.05 -1.74
N GLY A 630 26.49 11.50 -2.94
CA GLY A 630 27.50 11.84 -3.96
C GLY A 630 28.30 13.10 -3.60
N GLU A 631 29.57 13.17 -3.97
CA GLU A 631 30.44 14.33 -3.70
C GLU A 631 29.97 15.66 -4.34
N ASP A 632 29.05 15.62 -5.31
CA ASP A 632 28.51 16.80 -5.97
C ASP A 632 27.89 17.81 -4.99
N PHE A 633 27.29 17.31 -3.90
CA PHE A 633 26.70 18.12 -2.83
C PHE A 633 27.75 18.91 -2.00
N LEU A 634 29.03 18.53 -2.06
CA LEU A 634 30.10 19.25 -1.37
C LEU A 634 30.37 20.65 -1.94
N SER A 635 29.89 20.92 -3.15
CA SER A 635 30.09 22.20 -3.84
C SER A 635 29.28 23.37 -3.23
N ILE A 636 28.25 23.09 -2.42
CA ILE A 636 27.39 24.09 -1.77
C ILE A 636 27.69 24.09 -0.25
N ILE A 637 28.35 25.14 0.25
CA ILE A 637 28.92 25.20 1.62
C ILE A 637 27.88 24.93 2.71
N ILE A 638 26.71 25.58 2.63
CA ILE A 638 25.65 25.46 3.65
C ILE A 638 25.05 24.05 3.63
N VAL A 639 24.74 23.52 2.45
CA VAL A 639 24.17 22.17 2.27
C VAL A 639 25.15 21.10 2.75
N ARG A 640 26.44 21.25 2.42
CA ARG A 640 27.52 20.38 2.91
C ARG A 640 27.55 20.33 4.44
N TRP A 641 27.45 21.48 5.10
CA TRP A 641 27.47 21.55 6.56
C TRP A 641 26.25 20.82 7.17
N PHE A 642 25.04 21.09 6.68
CA PHE A 642 23.84 20.42 7.18
C PHE A 642 23.87 18.90 6.95
N PHE A 643 24.23 18.45 5.75
CA PHE A 643 24.20 17.02 5.41
C PHE A 643 25.21 16.22 6.21
N ARG A 644 26.42 16.74 6.41
CA ARG A 644 27.41 16.10 7.30
C ARG A 644 26.89 15.95 8.73
N ASN A 645 26.27 17.01 9.25
CA ASN A 645 25.71 17.02 10.60
C ASN A 645 24.42 16.21 10.72
N ALA A 646 23.77 15.87 9.61
CA ALA A 646 22.62 14.99 9.55
C ALA A 646 22.98 13.51 9.29
N GLY A 647 24.28 13.16 9.24
CA GLY A 647 24.73 11.77 9.09
C GLY A 647 25.17 11.36 7.68
N ALA A 648 25.22 12.27 6.71
CA ALA A 648 25.66 11.94 5.35
C ALA A 648 27.18 11.75 5.26
N PHE A 649 27.60 10.68 4.58
CA PHE A 649 28.99 10.43 4.17
C PHE A 649 29.10 10.45 2.64
N PHE A 650 30.25 10.88 2.12
CA PHE A 650 30.38 11.28 0.71
C PHE A 650 31.23 10.30 -0.11
N LEU A 651 30.65 9.78 -1.19
CA LEU A 651 31.34 8.94 -2.17
C LEU A 651 31.71 9.70 -3.47
N ARG A 652 32.85 9.34 -4.06
CA ARG A 652 33.31 9.84 -5.36
C ARG A 652 32.56 9.16 -6.50
N ARG A 653 32.48 9.82 -7.67
CA ARG A 653 31.82 9.25 -8.86
C ARG A 653 32.57 8.08 -9.50
N THR A 654 33.89 8.03 -9.38
CA THR A 654 34.73 6.96 -9.95
C THR A 654 35.71 6.43 -8.91
N PHE A 655 35.79 5.10 -8.82
CA PHE A 655 36.68 4.35 -7.94
C PHE A 655 37.88 3.74 -8.69
N HIS A 656 37.85 3.74 -10.03
CA HIS A 656 38.86 3.08 -10.86
C HIS A 656 40.26 3.66 -10.63
N GLY A 657 41.20 2.75 -10.35
CA GLY A 657 42.63 3.05 -10.19
C GLY A 657 43.05 3.61 -8.83
N ASP A 658 42.14 3.84 -7.88
CA ASP A 658 42.45 4.38 -6.54
C ASP A 658 42.20 3.31 -5.45
N SER A 659 43.15 2.38 -5.31
CA SER A 659 43.10 1.27 -4.35
C SER A 659 43.06 1.74 -2.89
N LEU A 660 43.72 2.87 -2.59
CA LEU A 660 43.72 3.48 -1.26
C LEU A 660 42.33 4.01 -0.88
N TYR A 661 41.70 4.80 -1.76
CA TYR A 661 40.35 5.29 -1.54
C TYR A 661 39.37 4.15 -1.31
N TRP A 662 39.51 3.08 -2.09
CA TRP A 662 38.63 1.93 -2.00
C TRP A 662 38.74 1.19 -0.65
N ALA A 663 39.97 0.93 -0.19
CA ALA A 663 40.20 0.31 1.11
C ALA A 663 39.60 1.14 2.26
N ILE A 664 39.84 2.45 2.26
CA ILE A 664 39.32 3.36 3.30
C ILE A 664 37.79 3.43 3.27
N PHE A 665 37.20 3.59 2.08
CA PHE A 665 35.74 3.70 1.92
C PHE A 665 35.04 2.39 2.32
N SER A 666 35.56 1.25 1.87
CA SER A 666 34.99 -0.05 2.19
C SER A 666 35.08 -0.36 3.69
N GLU A 667 36.21 -0.08 4.35
CA GLU A 667 36.32 -0.29 5.80
C GLU A 667 35.38 0.66 6.58
N TYR A 668 35.23 1.91 6.15
CA TYR A 668 34.28 2.84 6.78
C TYR A 668 32.83 2.35 6.71
N VAL A 669 32.37 1.89 5.54
CA VAL A 669 31.02 1.34 5.36
C VAL A 669 30.83 0.07 6.21
N GLN A 670 31.79 -0.84 6.19
CA GLN A 670 31.74 -2.06 7.01
C GLN A 670 31.72 -1.74 8.50
N ARG A 671 32.47 -0.72 8.94
CA ARG A 671 32.48 -0.29 10.34
C ARG A 671 31.12 0.20 10.81
N LEU A 672 30.40 0.96 9.99
CA LEU A 672 29.02 1.39 10.30
C LEU A 672 28.08 0.19 10.48
N VAL A 673 28.18 -0.83 9.61
CA VAL A 673 27.39 -2.07 9.73
C VAL A 673 27.75 -2.82 11.02
N ILE A 674 29.04 -3.00 11.32
CA ILE A 674 29.51 -3.71 12.52
C ILE A 674 29.06 -3.01 13.81
N ASP A 675 29.08 -1.68 13.84
CA ASP A 675 28.63 -0.88 14.98
C ASP A 675 27.08 -0.74 15.06
N ASN A 676 26.36 -1.54 14.28
CA ASN A 676 24.89 -1.56 14.21
C ASN A 676 24.29 -0.16 13.95
N GLN A 677 24.96 0.66 13.15
CA GLN A 677 24.47 1.98 12.75
C GLN A 677 23.60 1.82 11.50
N PRO A 678 22.31 2.20 11.54
CA PRO A 678 21.49 2.17 10.33
C PRO A 678 22.13 3.00 9.24
N MET A 679 22.04 2.51 8.00
CA MET A 679 22.54 3.25 6.85
C MET A 679 21.55 3.20 5.69
N GLU A 680 21.60 4.23 4.86
CA GLU A 680 20.74 4.40 3.71
C GLU A 680 21.59 4.60 2.45
N PHE A 681 21.27 3.85 1.39
CA PHE A 681 21.81 4.12 0.06
C PHE A 681 20.84 3.68 -1.04
N PHE A 682 21.01 4.29 -2.22
CA PHE A 682 20.20 3.98 -3.39
C PHE A 682 20.88 2.91 -4.25
N ILE A 683 20.28 1.71 -4.31
CA ILE A 683 20.83 0.58 -5.10
C ILE A 683 20.91 0.89 -6.60
N GLU A 684 20.04 1.76 -7.10
CA GLU A 684 20.02 2.24 -8.50
C GLU A 684 21.26 3.10 -8.85
N GLY A 685 21.96 3.63 -7.85
CA GLY A 685 23.15 4.50 -7.97
C GLY A 685 22.88 5.92 -8.50
N LYS A 686 21.80 6.13 -9.28
CA LYS A 686 21.36 7.44 -9.77
C LYS A 686 19.84 7.55 -9.68
N ARG A 687 19.32 8.78 -9.61
CA ARG A 687 17.88 9.06 -9.69
C ARG A 687 17.32 8.65 -11.04
N SER A 688 16.16 8.01 -11.02
CA SER A 688 15.39 7.76 -12.23
C SER A 688 14.74 9.04 -12.73
N ARG A 689 15.09 9.46 -13.95
CA ARG A 689 14.51 10.62 -14.64
C ARG A 689 13.24 10.27 -15.42
N THR A 690 12.97 8.98 -15.57
CA THR A 690 11.84 8.47 -16.34
C THR A 690 10.76 7.88 -15.44
N GLY A 691 11.01 7.74 -14.14
CA GLY A 691 10.08 7.10 -13.19
C GLY A 691 10.18 5.58 -13.14
N LYS A 692 10.96 4.95 -14.04
CA LYS A 692 11.23 3.50 -14.07
C LYS A 692 12.36 3.11 -13.13
N SER A 693 12.31 1.91 -12.59
CA SER A 693 13.39 1.38 -11.76
C SER A 693 14.63 1.04 -12.59
N LEU A 694 15.81 1.28 -12.02
CA LEU A 694 17.09 1.06 -12.69
C LEU A 694 17.76 -0.24 -12.23
N HIS A 695 18.65 -0.78 -13.07
CA HIS A 695 19.44 -1.96 -12.73
C HIS A 695 20.33 -1.71 -11.49
N PRO A 696 20.40 -2.67 -10.55
CA PRO A 696 21.13 -2.50 -9.29
C PRO A 696 22.65 -2.37 -9.47
N LYS A 697 23.28 -1.55 -8.64
CA LYS A 697 24.74 -1.40 -8.53
C LYS A 697 25.25 -2.17 -7.31
N MET A 698 26.09 -3.17 -7.57
CA MET A 698 26.52 -4.13 -6.55
C MET A 698 27.59 -3.61 -5.58
N GLY A 699 28.23 -2.47 -5.84
CA GLY A 699 29.36 -1.99 -5.05
C GLY A 699 29.04 -1.82 -3.55
N LEU A 700 28.10 -0.92 -3.21
CA LEU A 700 27.67 -0.70 -1.82
C LEU A 700 26.99 -1.93 -1.22
N LEU A 701 26.16 -2.62 -2.01
CA LEU A 701 25.50 -3.85 -1.56
C LEU A 701 26.54 -4.92 -1.15
N SER A 702 27.60 -5.08 -1.92
CA SER A 702 28.70 -6.00 -1.58
C SER A 702 29.42 -5.57 -0.30
N MET A 703 29.64 -4.27 -0.09
CA MET A 703 30.30 -3.77 1.12
C MET A 703 29.48 -4.03 2.38
N VAL A 704 28.16 -3.91 2.32
CA VAL A 704 27.28 -4.10 3.48
C VAL A 704 27.06 -5.58 3.80
N CYS A 705 27.09 -6.46 2.81
CA CYS A 705 26.98 -7.91 3.03
C CYS A 705 28.32 -8.56 3.43
N GLN A 706 29.45 -7.95 3.08
CA GLN A 706 30.78 -8.52 3.35
C GLN A 706 31.04 -8.85 4.83
N PRO A 707 30.66 -8.01 5.84
CA PRO A 707 30.81 -8.34 7.25
C PRO A 707 30.13 -9.65 7.68
N TYR A 708 29.03 -10.05 7.03
CA TYR A 708 28.36 -11.32 7.30
C TYR A 708 29.20 -12.50 6.79
N PHE A 709 29.68 -12.44 5.54
CA PHE A 709 30.54 -13.50 4.98
C PHE A 709 31.90 -13.62 5.69
N GLU A 710 32.38 -12.54 6.31
CA GLU A 710 33.60 -12.53 7.13
C GLU A 710 33.36 -12.92 8.59
N ASN A 711 32.13 -13.31 8.98
CA ASN A 711 31.73 -13.61 10.35
C ASN A 711 31.99 -12.46 11.35
N ARG A 712 32.00 -11.21 10.88
CA ARG A 712 32.10 -10.00 11.74
C ARG A 712 30.75 -9.59 12.32
N VAL A 713 29.64 -10.00 11.69
CA VAL A 713 28.26 -9.85 12.18
C VAL A 713 27.49 -11.15 11.93
N GLN A 714 26.49 -11.45 12.75
CA GLN A 714 25.69 -12.68 12.60
C GLN A 714 24.70 -12.62 11.44
N ASP A 715 24.19 -11.43 11.12
CA ASP A 715 23.23 -11.19 10.04
C ASP A 715 23.22 -9.71 9.67
N VAL A 716 22.64 -9.37 8.51
CA VAL A 716 22.35 -8.01 8.06
C VAL A 716 20.94 -8.01 7.49
N HIS A 717 20.09 -7.09 7.95
CA HIS A 717 18.72 -6.93 7.44
C HIS A 717 18.66 -5.79 6.43
N ILE A 718 18.28 -6.12 5.20
CA ILE A 718 18.09 -5.16 4.11
C ILE A 718 16.60 -4.80 4.02
N VAL A 719 16.28 -3.51 4.00
CA VAL A 719 14.90 -3.01 3.97
C VAL A 719 14.69 -2.22 2.68
N PRO A 720 14.09 -2.82 1.64
CA PRO A 720 13.62 -2.09 0.47
C PRO A 720 12.48 -1.11 0.84
N ILE A 721 12.53 0.12 0.33
CA ILE A 721 11.53 1.17 0.62
C ILE A 721 10.98 1.78 -0.67
N GLY A 722 9.69 1.59 -0.91
CA GLY A 722 8.98 2.19 -2.03
C GLY A 722 8.52 3.61 -1.71
N ILE A 723 8.96 4.60 -2.49
CA ILE A 723 8.51 5.98 -2.38
C ILE A 723 7.73 6.39 -3.65
N SER A 724 6.49 6.83 -3.46
CA SER A 724 5.59 7.28 -4.53
C SER A 724 5.15 8.73 -4.34
N TYR A 725 5.31 9.55 -5.37
CA TYR A 725 4.97 10.97 -5.37
C TYR A 725 3.80 11.27 -6.32
N GLU A 726 2.76 11.96 -5.85
CA GLU A 726 1.73 12.49 -6.76
C GLU A 726 2.31 13.56 -7.70
N LYS A 727 3.19 14.42 -7.19
CA LYS A 727 3.94 15.38 -8.00
C LYS A 727 5.38 15.52 -7.51
N VAL A 728 6.34 15.29 -8.40
CA VAL A 728 7.77 15.40 -8.09
C VAL A 728 8.24 16.85 -8.27
N LEU A 729 9.10 17.33 -7.37
CA LEU A 729 9.60 18.72 -7.38
C LEU A 729 10.40 19.03 -8.65
N GLU A 730 11.13 18.03 -9.16
CA GLU A 730 12.07 18.12 -10.28
C GLU A 730 11.47 17.86 -11.66
N GLY A 731 10.14 17.68 -11.77
CA GLY A 731 9.51 17.24 -13.02
C GLY A 731 9.90 18.06 -14.26
N GLU A 732 9.99 19.40 -14.14
CA GLU A 732 10.43 20.28 -15.23
C GLU A 732 11.92 20.15 -15.57
N LEU A 733 12.77 19.86 -14.58
CA LEU A 733 14.20 19.62 -14.81
C LEU A 733 14.40 18.31 -15.55
N TYR A 734 13.63 17.27 -15.20
CA TYR A 734 13.67 15.98 -15.87
C TYR A 734 13.28 16.10 -17.34
N SER A 735 12.23 16.83 -17.69
CA SER A 735 11.85 16.99 -19.10
C SER A 735 12.89 17.73 -19.93
N ASN A 736 13.58 18.73 -19.36
CA ASN A 736 14.69 19.42 -20.05
C ASN A 736 15.87 18.47 -20.31
N GLU A 737 16.28 17.69 -19.31
CA GLU A 737 17.36 16.71 -19.45
C GLU A 737 17.00 15.60 -20.46
N LEU A 738 15.74 15.13 -20.48
CA LEU A 738 15.26 14.13 -21.44
C LEU A 738 15.22 14.62 -22.89
N MET A 739 15.17 15.93 -23.12
CA MET A 739 15.31 16.55 -24.45
C MET A 739 16.77 16.84 -24.83
N GLY A 740 17.74 16.45 -24.00
CA GLY A 740 19.17 16.63 -24.27
C GLY A 740 19.74 17.99 -23.85
N GLU A 741 19.00 18.80 -23.09
CA GLU A 741 19.58 20.00 -22.46
C GLU A 741 20.63 19.58 -21.42
N SER A 742 21.74 20.32 -21.33
CA SER A 742 22.84 19.98 -20.41
C SER A 742 22.36 20.02 -18.96
N LYS A 743 22.79 19.05 -18.14
CA LYS A 743 22.53 19.03 -16.69
C LYS A 743 22.88 20.37 -16.06
N THR A 744 21.87 21.08 -15.58
CA THR A 744 22.07 22.32 -14.82
C THR A 744 22.71 21.97 -13.49
N LYS A 745 23.96 22.40 -13.27
CA LYS A 745 24.55 22.35 -11.92
C LYS A 745 23.71 23.27 -11.04
N GLU A 746 23.08 22.71 -10.01
CA GLU A 746 22.24 23.49 -9.12
C GLU A 746 23.09 24.59 -8.46
N SER A 747 22.67 25.83 -8.63
CA SER A 747 23.32 27.00 -8.08
C SER A 747 22.44 27.64 -7.00
N LEU A 748 23.02 28.53 -6.20
CA LEU A 748 22.32 29.32 -5.18
C LEU A 748 21.09 30.07 -5.73
N ASN A 749 21.00 30.32 -7.04
CA ASN A 749 19.83 30.92 -7.69
C ASN A 749 18.57 30.02 -7.64
N GLY A 750 18.73 28.70 -7.50
CA GLY A 750 17.61 27.78 -7.25
C GLY A 750 16.94 28.01 -5.89
N LEU A 751 17.70 28.47 -4.89
CA LEU A 751 17.21 28.76 -3.55
C LEU A 751 16.27 29.98 -3.52
N LEU A 752 16.48 30.97 -4.41
CA LEU A 752 15.59 32.13 -4.56
C LEU A 752 14.22 31.75 -5.17
N ARG A 753 14.20 30.76 -6.07
CA ARG A 753 12.96 30.16 -6.60
C ARG A 753 12.23 29.30 -5.57
N ALA A 754 12.88 28.89 -4.49
CA ALA A 754 12.27 28.09 -3.42
C ALA A 754 11.05 28.79 -2.80
N SER A 755 11.01 30.12 -2.76
CA SER A 755 9.84 30.89 -2.28
C SER A 755 8.57 30.63 -3.10
N LYS A 756 8.70 30.42 -4.42
CA LYS A 756 7.59 30.05 -5.32
C LYS A 756 7.21 28.58 -5.14
N VAL A 757 8.19 27.69 -5.01
CA VAL A 757 7.99 26.25 -4.74
C VAL A 757 7.22 26.04 -3.43
N LEU A 758 7.56 26.81 -2.39
CA LEU A 758 6.88 26.78 -1.09
C LEU A 758 5.40 27.21 -1.17
N LYS A 759 4.92 27.82 -2.26
CA LYS A 759 3.51 28.17 -2.48
C LYS A 759 2.75 27.12 -3.30
N MET A 760 3.45 26.13 -3.86
CA MET A 760 2.86 25.10 -4.70
C MET A 760 2.37 23.91 -3.87
N ASN A 761 1.38 23.19 -4.40
CA ASN A 761 0.86 21.97 -3.81
C ASN A 761 1.36 20.76 -4.62
N PHE A 762 2.14 19.89 -3.99
CA PHE A 762 2.72 18.71 -4.62
C PHE A 762 1.95 17.42 -4.32
N GLY A 763 0.78 17.52 -3.70
CA GLY A 763 -0.06 16.36 -3.42
C GLY A 763 0.47 15.56 -2.23
N ARG A 764 0.32 14.24 -2.29
CA ARG A 764 0.72 13.29 -1.25
C ARG A 764 2.01 12.56 -1.61
N ILE A 765 2.76 12.18 -0.58
CA ILE A 765 3.85 11.20 -0.66
C ILE A 765 3.36 9.94 0.05
N ASN A 766 3.61 8.77 -0.54
CA ASN A 766 3.41 7.50 0.12
C ASN A 766 4.75 6.78 0.25
N VAL A 767 5.03 6.26 1.43
CA VAL A 767 6.26 5.54 1.77
C VAL A 767 5.91 4.18 2.32
N VAL A 768 6.32 3.13 1.61
CA VAL A 768 6.05 1.73 1.95
C VAL A 768 7.35 1.04 2.33
N PHE A 769 7.39 0.47 3.53
CA PHE A 769 8.54 -0.27 4.03
C PHE A 769 8.28 -1.77 3.82
N THR A 770 9.05 -2.40 2.94
CA THR A 770 8.88 -3.84 2.72
C THR A 770 9.45 -4.65 3.88
N PRO A 771 8.99 -5.91 4.07
CA PRO A 771 9.56 -6.79 5.08
C PRO A 771 11.09 -6.88 4.97
N PRO A 772 11.84 -6.71 6.07
CA PRO A 772 13.30 -6.80 6.05
C PRO A 772 13.80 -8.16 5.54
N ILE A 773 14.73 -8.14 4.58
CA ILE A 773 15.39 -9.32 4.01
C ILE A 773 16.64 -9.63 4.85
N SER A 774 16.63 -10.77 5.56
CA SER A 774 17.81 -11.30 6.24
C SER A 774 18.81 -11.86 5.22
N VAL A 775 20.02 -11.29 5.17
CA VAL A 775 21.10 -11.79 4.31
C VAL A 775 21.46 -13.24 4.67
N LYS A 776 21.41 -13.59 5.96
CA LYS A 776 21.63 -14.96 6.43
C LYS A 776 20.60 -15.93 5.86
N GLN A 777 19.31 -15.68 6.10
CA GLN A 777 18.23 -16.55 5.62
C GLN A 777 18.23 -16.66 4.10
N TYR A 778 18.45 -15.55 3.40
CA TYR A 778 18.53 -15.53 1.95
C TYR A 778 19.70 -16.37 1.41
N THR A 779 20.86 -16.30 2.06
CA THR A 779 22.04 -17.11 1.72
C THR A 779 21.75 -18.60 1.93
N GLU A 780 21.19 -18.98 3.08
CA GLU A 780 20.86 -20.37 3.41
C GLU A 780 19.85 -20.97 2.42
N GLN A 781 18.79 -20.23 2.09
CA GLN A 781 17.80 -20.63 1.09
C GLN A 781 18.44 -20.84 -0.28
N LYS A 782 19.29 -19.90 -0.74
CA LYS A 782 19.92 -20.02 -2.05
C LYS A 782 20.88 -21.19 -2.16
N VAL A 783 21.63 -21.47 -1.09
CA VAL A 783 22.52 -22.65 -1.03
C VAL A 783 21.69 -23.93 -1.14
N GLN A 784 20.56 -24.02 -0.45
CA GLN A 784 19.64 -25.16 -0.53
C GLN A 784 19.00 -25.31 -1.91
N GLU A 785 18.55 -24.22 -2.54
CA GLU A 785 18.00 -24.22 -3.91
C GLU A 785 19.01 -24.73 -4.94
N VAL A 786 20.25 -24.23 -4.89
CA VAL A 786 21.29 -24.66 -5.82
C VAL A 786 21.72 -26.12 -5.56
N ALA A 787 21.62 -26.59 -4.31
CA ALA A 787 21.87 -27.98 -3.97
C ALA A 787 20.75 -28.92 -4.47
N SER A 788 19.47 -28.53 -4.33
CA SER A 788 18.33 -29.36 -4.74
C SER A 788 18.21 -29.50 -6.26
N GLN A 789 18.54 -28.45 -7.03
CA GLN A 789 18.62 -28.50 -8.49
C GLN A 789 19.64 -29.51 -9.03
N ARG A 790 20.62 -29.95 -8.21
CA ARG A 790 21.59 -31.00 -8.59
C ARG A 790 21.06 -32.42 -8.42
N HIS A 791 19.96 -32.62 -7.70
CA HIS A 791 19.40 -33.94 -7.42
C HIS A 791 18.33 -34.40 -8.44
N LEU A 792 18.08 -33.62 -9.50
CA LEU A 792 17.30 -34.08 -10.65
C LEU A 792 18.22 -34.89 -11.58
N PRO A 793 17.93 -36.18 -11.86
CA PRO A 793 18.73 -36.96 -12.81
C PRO A 793 18.59 -36.34 -14.21
N ALA A 794 19.71 -36.10 -14.87
CA ALA A 794 19.71 -35.68 -16.27
C ALA A 794 18.97 -36.72 -17.13
N PRO A 795 18.15 -36.32 -18.11
CA PRO A 795 17.63 -37.26 -19.09
C PRO A 795 18.81 -37.91 -19.81
N ALA A 796 18.82 -39.25 -19.84
CA ALA A 796 19.87 -40.03 -20.48
C ALA A 796 19.99 -39.64 -21.96
N LEU A 797 21.07 -38.95 -22.31
CA LEU A 797 21.42 -38.74 -23.71
C LEU A 797 21.84 -40.10 -24.31
N PRO A 798 21.29 -40.50 -25.47
CA PRO A 798 21.79 -41.68 -26.18
C PRO A 798 23.24 -41.44 -26.62
N ALA A 799 24.07 -42.47 -26.48
CA ALA A 799 25.50 -42.43 -26.74
C ALA A 799 25.82 -41.93 -28.16
N PRO A 800 26.83 -41.04 -28.33
CA PRO A 800 27.24 -40.60 -29.64
C PRO A 800 28.00 -41.72 -30.37
N SER A 801 27.62 -41.96 -31.62
CA SER A 801 28.32 -42.81 -32.57
C SER A 801 29.71 -42.26 -32.89
N ILE A 802 30.65 -43.19 -32.96
CA ILE A 802 32.08 -43.02 -33.18
C ILE A 802 32.34 -42.37 -34.55
N LEU A 803 33.01 -41.22 -34.57
CA LEU A 803 33.88 -40.85 -35.69
C LEU A 803 35.15 -40.15 -35.19
N SER A 804 36.26 -40.66 -35.67
CA SER A 804 37.65 -40.43 -35.32
C SER A 804 38.19 -39.03 -35.66
N THR A 805 38.95 -38.42 -34.74
CA THR A 805 40.04 -37.46 -35.06
C THR A 805 41.24 -37.67 -34.12
N PRO A 806 42.48 -37.42 -34.55
CA PRO A 806 43.68 -37.80 -33.79
C PRO A 806 44.31 -36.65 -32.99
N ALA A 807 44.93 -37.07 -31.88
CA ALA A 807 46.19 -36.59 -31.26
C ALA A 807 46.37 -35.11 -30.83
N SER A 808 46.26 -34.94 -29.50
CA SER A 808 47.22 -34.28 -28.60
C SER A 808 47.85 -32.93 -28.95
N ILE A 809 47.48 -31.90 -28.18
CA ILE A 809 48.44 -30.93 -27.64
C ILE A 809 48.02 -30.63 -26.19
N ALA A 810 48.88 -30.97 -25.23
CA ALA A 810 48.71 -30.66 -23.81
C ALA A 810 48.91 -29.14 -23.55
N PRO A 811 48.15 -28.49 -22.65
CA PRO A 811 48.49 -27.15 -22.19
C PRO A 811 49.56 -27.22 -21.08
N PRO A 812 50.50 -26.26 -21.02
CA PRO A 812 51.49 -26.21 -19.97
C PRO A 812 50.85 -25.80 -18.64
N SER A 813 51.27 -26.49 -17.59
CA SER A 813 51.13 -26.05 -16.20
C SER A 813 51.67 -24.63 -16.03
N SER A 814 50.80 -23.68 -15.71
CA SER A 814 51.22 -22.40 -15.12
C SER A 814 50.28 -21.99 -14.01
N THR A 815 50.67 -22.38 -12.78
CA THR A 815 50.36 -21.64 -11.57
C THR A 815 50.90 -20.22 -11.71
N LYS A 816 50.03 -19.29 -12.08
CA LYS A 816 50.21 -17.86 -11.82
C LYS A 816 48.97 -17.36 -11.10
N ASN A 817 49.13 -17.09 -9.81
CA ASN A 817 48.21 -16.29 -9.01
C ASN A 817 47.97 -14.95 -9.74
N SER A 818 46.85 -14.83 -10.43
CA SER A 818 46.44 -13.56 -11.01
C SER A 818 45.83 -12.69 -9.91
N ASN A 819 46.64 -11.77 -9.40
CA ASN A 819 46.18 -10.63 -8.60
C ASN A 819 45.20 -9.80 -9.44
N ILE A 820 43.90 -9.98 -9.20
CA ILE A 820 42.87 -9.11 -9.77
C ILE A 820 42.84 -7.83 -8.95
N SER A 821 43.05 -6.69 -9.62
CA SER A 821 42.87 -5.34 -9.09
C SER A 821 41.50 -5.21 -8.40
N GLU A 822 41.49 -4.85 -7.11
CA GLU A 822 40.29 -4.65 -6.29
C GLU A 822 39.38 -3.50 -6.77
N GLY A 823 39.70 -2.82 -7.88
CA GLY A 823 38.94 -1.69 -8.44
C GLY A 823 38.09 -1.99 -9.69
N ASP A 824 38.12 -3.22 -10.21
CA ASP A 824 37.47 -3.58 -11.48
C ASP A 824 36.10 -4.27 -11.25
N PHE A 825 35.12 -3.48 -10.79
CA PHE A 825 33.69 -3.86 -10.77
C PHE A 825 32.92 -3.33 -11.99
N GLU A 826 33.54 -3.25 -13.18
CA GLU A 826 32.76 -3.20 -14.43
C GLU A 826 32.31 -4.62 -14.78
N ILE A 827 31.00 -4.86 -14.64
CA ILE A 827 30.32 -6.13 -14.94
C ILE A 827 30.49 -6.43 -16.43
N ASN A 828 31.37 -7.37 -16.75
CA ASN A 828 31.51 -7.90 -18.09
C ASN A 828 30.72 -9.22 -18.16
N PHE A 829 29.46 -9.16 -18.60
CA PHE A 829 28.53 -10.30 -18.76
C PHE A 829 29.02 -11.40 -19.73
N ASN A 830 30.22 -11.27 -20.30
CA ASN A 830 30.75 -12.14 -21.36
C ASN A 830 31.89 -13.08 -20.90
N LYS A 831 32.23 -13.16 -19.61
CA LYS A 831 33.10 -14.25 -19.14
C LYS A 831 32.24 -15.46 -18.80
N PRO A 832 32.38 -16.60 -19.50
CA PRO A 832 31.73 -17.83 -19.08
C PRO A 832 32.23 -18.17 -17.67
N ASP A 833 31.30 -18.52 -16.78
CA ASP A 833 31.62 -19.03 -15.45
C ASP A 833 32.65 -20.14 -15.61
N SER A 834 33.85 -19.92 -15.08
CA SER A 834 34.93 -20.92 -15.07
C SER A 834 34.65 -21.98 -14.00
N ARG A 835 33.40 -22.40 -13.88
CA ARG A 835 32.95 -23.35 -12.89
C ARG A 835 33.04 -24.74 -13.51
N ALA A 836 33.96 -25.55 -13.00
CA ALA A 836 33.99 -26.97 -13.33
C ALA A 836 32.61 -27.57 -12.98
N THR A 837 32.04 -28.31 -13.93
CA THR A 837 30.80 -29.07 -13.75
C THR A 837 30.93 -29.95 -12.49
N GLY A 838 30.15 -29.66 -11.44
CA GLY A 838 30.13 -30.43 -10.18
C GLY A 838 30.62 -29.72 -8.90
N ALA A 839 31.24 -28.53 -8.96
CA ALA A 839 31.76 -27.85 -7.76
C ALA A 839 30.65 -27.32 -6.81
N ILE A 840 30.72 -27.55 -5.48
CA ILE A 840 29.75 -27.07 -4.46
C ILE A 840 29.54 -25.54 -4.55
N TYR A 841 28.32 -25.05 -4.27
CA TYR A 841 28.04 -23.62 -4.15
C TYR A 841 28.39 -23.12 -2.76
N ASP A 842 29.45 -22.34 -2.69
CA ASP A 842 30.03 -21.87 -1.43
C ASP A 842 30.32 -20.36 -1.50
N PRO A 843 29.32 -19.51 -1.20
CA PRO A 843 29.51 -18.06 -1.19
C PRO A 843 30.41 -17.54 -0.07
N PHE A 844 30.79 -18.38 0.91
CA PHE A 844 31.70 -18.00 1.99
C PHE A 844 33.15 -18.07 1.53
N ASN A 845 33.54 -19.12 0.81
CA ASN A 845 34.93 -19.31 0.38
C ASN A 845 35.18 -18.97 -1.10
N ASN A 846 34.14 -18.98 -1.96
CA ASN A 846 34.27 -18.68 -3.38
C ASN A 846 33.75 -17.27 -3.73
N ASN A 847 34.66 -16.40 -4.19
CA ASN A 847 34.33 -15.03 -4.59
C ASN A 847 33.36 -14.94 -5.79
N GLY A 848 33.39 -15.92 -6.71
CA GLY A 848 32.45 -16.00 -7.84
C GLY A 848 31.04 -16.30 -7.37
N ASP A 849 30.88 -17.32 -6.52
CA ASP A 849 29.58 -17.68 -5.93
C ASP A 849 29.02 -16.54 -5.08
N ARG A 850 29.86 -15.87 -4.28
CA ARG A 850 29.46 -14.70 -3.49
C ARG A 850 28.95 -13.56 -4.38
N ARG A 851 29.65 -13.26 -5.49
CA ARG A 851 29.22 -12.22 -6.45
C ARG A 851 27.88 -12.57 -7.09
N SER A 852 27.68 -13.83 -7.44
CA SER A 852 26.41 -14.32 -7.99
C SER A 852 25.27 -14.15 -6.99
N LEU A 853 25.47 -14.55 -5.72
CA LEU A 853 24.49 -14.38 -4.64
C LEU A 853 24.11 -12.92 -4.41
N ILE A 854 25.11 -12.02 -4.32
CA ILE A 854 24.89 -10.58 -4.13
C ILE A 854 24.16 -9.98 -5.33
N SER A 855 24.45 -10.47 -6.54
CA SER A 855 23.73 -10.05 -7.74
C SER A 855 22.26 -10.45 -7.66
N ASP A 856 21.96 -11.70 -7.33
CA ASP A 856 20.57 -12.19 -7.19
C ASP A 856 19.80 -11.40 -6.13
N LEU A 857 20.44 -11.16 -4.97
CA LEU A 857 19.90 -10.32 -3.90
C LEU A 857 19.62 -8.89 -4.39
N GLY A 858 20.52 -8.31 -5.19
CA GLY A 858 20.32 -6.99 -5.80
C GLY A 858 19.09 -6.92 -6.69
N TYR A 859 18.85 -7.95 -7.52
CA TYR A 859 17.66 -8.03 -8.36
C TYR A 859 16.38 -8.30 -7.54
N GLN A 860 16.47 -9.09 -6.46
CA GLN A 860 15.38 -9.27 -5.50
C GLN A 860 14.97 -7.95 -4.82
N ILE A 861 15.94 -7.15 -4.37
CA ILE A 861 15.67 -5.84 -3.78
C ILE A 861 14.92 -4.93 -4.77
N VAL A 862 15.34 -4.86 -6.04
CA VAL A 862 14.65 -4.03 -7.04
C VAL A 862 13.24 -4.57 -7.35
N ARG A 863 13.04 -5.89 -7.29
CA ARG A 863 11.70 -6.49 -7.42
C ARG A 863 10.79 -6.09 -6.27
N ASP A 864 11.28 -6.13 -5.05
CA ASP A 864 10.50 -5.74 -3.86
C ASP A 864 10.22 -4.23 -3.85
N LEU A 865 11.18 -3.41 -4.32
CA LEU A 865 10.94 -2.00 -4.60
C LEU A 865 9.77 -1.81 -5.58
N ASN A 866 9.77 -2.51 -6.72
CA ASN A 866 8.69 -2.41 -7.70
C ASN A 866 7.33 -2.81 -7.12
N LYS A 867 7.26 -3.92 -6.36
CA LYS A 867 6.02 -4.37 -5.72
C LYS A 867 5.49 -3.40 -4.67
N SER A 868 6.37 -2.65 -4.01
CA SER A 868 6.00 -1.69 -2.96
C SER A 868 5.56 -0.32 -3.49
N ILE A 869 5.67 -0.08 -4.82
CA ILE A 869 5.24 1.19 -5.43
C ILE A 869 3.72 1.27 -5.39
N ILE A 870 3.19 2.26 -4.69
CA ILE A 870 1.77 2.63 -4.80
C ILE A 870 1.57 3.49 -6.04
N ILE A 871 0.58 3.16 -6.86
CA ILE A 871 0.23 3.94 -8.03
C ILE A 871 -0.49 5.21 -7.60
N THR A 872 0.04 6.37 -7.99
CA THR A 872 -0.56 7.64 -7.61
C THR A 872 -1.73 8.03 -8.50
N THR A 873 -2.62 8.87 -7.99
CA THR A 873 -3.78 9.41 -8.73
C THR A 873 -3.36 10.07 -10.06
N THR A 874 -2.29 10.85 -10.01
CA THR A 874 -1.67 11.51 -11.16
C THR A 874 -1.13 10.53 -12.19
N SER A 875 -0.59 9.38 -11.77
CA SER A 875 -0.12 8.33 -12.67
C SER A 875 -1.26 7.64 -13.41
N VAL A 876 -2.39 7.37 -12.73
CA VAL A 876 -3.60 6.81 -13.38
C VAL A 876 -4.12 7.78 -14.43
N VAL A 877 -4.34 9.06 -14.07
CA VAL A 877 -4.87 10.07 -15.00
C VAL A 877 -3.89 10.37 -16.15
N ALA A 878 -2.59 10.48 -15.88
CA ALA A 878 -1.57 10.68 -16.92
C ALA A 878 -1.54 9.52 -17.92
N THR A 879 -1.75 8.29 -17.46
CA THR A 879 -1.81 7.09 -18.33
C THR A 879 -2.98 7.17 -19.30
N ILE A 880 -4.18 7.55 -18.82
CA ILE A 880 -5.34 7.72 -19.69
C ILE A 880 -5.13 8.90 -20.65
N LEU A 881 -4.66 10.06 -20.19
CA LEU A 881 -4.42 11.22 -21.06
C LEU A 881 -3.40 10.93 -22.18
N LEU A 882 -2.36 10.14 -21.90
CA LEU A 882 -1.38 9.72 -22.91
C LEU A 882 -1.88 8.61 -23.82
N SER A 883 -2.96 7.92 -23.46
CA SER A 883 -3.66 6.97 -24.34
C SER A 883 -4.65 7.70 -25.24
N PHE A 884 -5.28 8.77 -24.74
CA PHE A 884 -6.27 9.61 -25.44
C PHE A 884 -5.71 11.00 -25.78
N ARG A 885 -4.63 11.04 -26.58
CA ARG A 885 -3.84 12.26 -26.86
C ARG A 885 -4.60 13.36 -27.60
N ARG A 886 -5.66 13.01 -28.34
CA ARG A 886 -6.54 13.96 -29.03
C ARG A 886 -7.57 14.60 -28.08
N GLY A 887 -7.51 14.22 -26.81
CA GLY A 887 -8.36 14.68 -25.73
C GLY A 887 -9.43 13.65 -25.36
N ILE A 888 -9.89 13.71 -24.12
CA ILE A 888 -10.92 12.85 -23.54
C ILE A 888 -11.90 13.71 -22.73
N ASN A 889 -13.20 13.45 -22.84
CA ASN A 889 -14.18 14.18 -22.05
C ASN A 889 -14.12 13.76 -20.56
N ARG A 890 -14.65 14.58 -19.63
CA ARG A 890 -14.55 14.29 -18.19
C ARG A 890 -15.19 12.96 -17.79
N GLU A 891 -16.37 12.66 -18.31
CA GLU A 891 -17.17 11.47 -17.94
C GLU A 891 -16.51 10.18 -18.43
N GLU A 892 -15.99 10.19 -19.65
CA GLU A 892 -15.21 9.11 -20.23
C GLU A 892 -13.89 8.94 -19.48
N LEU A 893 -13.22 10.04 -19.10
CA LEU A 893 -12.01 9.97 -18.27
C LEU A 893 -12.28 9.27 -16.94
N ILE A 894 -13.38 9.60 -16.26
CA ILE A 894 -13.78 8.93 -15.01
C ILE A 894 -14.01 7.44 -15.24
N THR A 895 -14.74 7.09 -16.30
CA THR A 895 -15.04 5.69 -16.65
C THR A 895 -13.75 4.90 -16.93
N LYS A 896 -12.82 5.48 -17.71
CA LYS A 896 -11.52 4.85 -18.02
C LYS A 896 -10.61 4.77 -16.80
N VAL A 897 -10.68 5.74 -15.89
CA VAL A 897 -9.95 5.71 -14.62
C VAL A 897 -10.48 4.61 -13.72
N GLU A 898 -11.80 4.44 -13.59
CA GLU A 898 -12.38 3.35 -12.80
C GLU A 898 -11.95 1.98 -13.36
N TRP A 899 -12.08 1.78 -14.67
CA TRP A 899 -11.60 0.55 -15.32
C TRP A 899 -10.09 0.31 -15.09
N LEU A 900 -9.26 1.36 -15.21
CA LEU A 900 -7.82 1.21 -15.00
C LEU A 900 -7.50 0.89 -13.53
N ARG A 901 -8.26 1.41 -12.56
CA ARG A 901 -8.11 1.06 -11.14
C ARG A 901 -8.38 -0.43 -10.91
N GLU A 902 -9.46 -0.96 -11.48
CA GLU A 902 -9.78 -2.39 -11.39
C GLU A 902 -8.67 -3.25 -12.01
N GLU A 903 -8.13 -2.82 -13.15
CA GLU A 903 -7.03 -3.51 -13.81
C GLU A 903 -5.71 -3.47 -13.02
N ILE A 904 -5.44 -2.38 -12.28
CA ILE A 904 -4.30 -2.27 -11.36
C ILE A 904 -4.49 -3.22 -10.19
N PHE A 905 -5.66 -3.21 -9.56
CA PHE A 905 -6.00 -4.06 -8.41
C PHE A 905 -5.91 -5.55 -8.75
N ALA A 906 -6.43 -5.95 -9.91
CA ALA A 906 -6.36 -7.32 -10.40
C ALA A 906 -4.92 -7.84 -10.65
N ARG A 907 -3.91 -6.95 -10.65
CA ARG A 907 -2.48 -7.29 -10.77
C ARG A 907 -1.72 -7.15 -9.46
N GLY A 908 -2.43 -6.97 -8.34
CA GLY A 908 -1.85 -6.78 -7.01
C GLY A 908 -1.20 -5.41 -6.81
N GLY A 909 -1.50 -4.44 -7.69
CA GLY A 909 -1.13 -3.04 -7.48
C GLY A 909 -2.24 -2.30 -6.73
N ASP A 910 -1.90 -1.13 -6.19
CA ASP A 910 -2.86 -0.31 -5.47
C ASP A 910 -2.79 1.16 -5.89
N VAL A 911 -3.91 1.86 -5.79
CA VAL A 911 -4.05 3.28 -6.15
C VAL A 911 -4.22 4.09 -4.87
N ALA A 912 -3.35 5.09 -4.65
CA ALA A 912 -3.27 5.91 -3.44
C ALA A 912 -4.46 6.90 -3.24
N PHE A 913 -5.70 6.41 -3.35
CA PHE A 913 -6.92 7.22 -3.26
C PHE A 913 -8.17 6.38 -2.96
N GLU A 914 -8.73 6.59 -1.77
CA GLU A 914 -9.90 5.84 -1.27
C GLU A 914 -11.24 6.39 -1.79
N GLY A 915 -11.27 7.62 -2.33
CA GLY A 915 -12.48 8.29 -2.79
C GLY A 915 -12.97 7.90 -4.19
N PRO A 916 -14.14 8.45 -4.61
CA PRO A 916 -14.71 8.18 -5.92
C PRO A 916 -13.84 8.64 -7.08
N SER A 917 -13.92 7.92 -8.21
CA SER A 917 -13.02 8.17 -9.35
C SER A 917 -13.23 9.55 -9.97
N ASP A 918 -14.39 10.19 -9.78
CA ASP A 918 -14.62 11.60 -10.11
C ASP A 918 -13.78 12.54 -9.23
N ALA A 919 -13.76 12.31 -7.91
CA ALA A 919 -12.91 13.06 -6.98
C ALA A 919 -11.41 12.81 -7.24
N LEU A 920 -11.03 11.57 -7.61
CA LEU A 920 -9.68 11.22 -8.01
C LEU A 920 -9.25 12.01 -9.24
N VAL A 921 -10.10 12.02 -10.27
CA VAL A 921 -9.86 12.76 -11.51
C VAL A 921 -9.72 14.25 -11.23
N ASP A 922 -10.63 14.84 -10.46
CA ASP A 922 -10.60 16.28 -10.16
C ASP A 922 -9.36 16.66 -9.34
N HIS A 923 -8.99 15.85 -8.33
CA HIS A 923 -7.77 16.05 -7.54
C HIS A 923 -6.52 15.98 -8.43
N SER A 924 -6.43 14.96 -9.28
CA SER A 924 -5.30 14.77 -10.19
C SER A 924 -5.18 15.93 -11.17
N LEU A 925 -6.26 16.28 -11.88
CA LEU A 925 -6.28 17.37 -12.86
C LEU A 925 -5.89 18.71 -12.23
N LYS A 926 -6.26 18.94 -10.96
CA LYS A 926 -5.81 20.13 -10.21
C LYS A 926 -4.29 20.12 -10.00
N LEU A 927 -3.71 18.98 -9.60
CA LEU A 927 -2.27 18.83 -9.35
C LEU A 927 -1.43 18.95 -10.63
N ILE A 928 -1.89 18.37 -11.74
CA ILE A 928 -1.20 18.39 -13.05
C ILE A 928 -1.76 19.44 -14.02
N SER A 929 -2.48 20.44 -13.51
CA SER A 929 -3.10 21.50 -14.32
C SER A 929 -2.12 22.27 -15.21
N ASN A 930 -0.84 22.35 -14.82
CA ASN A 930 0.21 22.95 -15.64
C ASN A 930 0.67 22.07 -16.82
N LEU A 931 0.30 20.79 -16.84
CA LEU A 931 0.68 19.79 -17.84
C LEU A 931 -0.48 19.42 -18.77
N VAL A 932 -1.70 19.88 -18.48
CA VAL A 932 -2.95 19.49 -19.17
C VAL A 932 -3.66 20.75 -19.64
N SER A 933 -4.15 20.78 -20.88
CA SER A 933 -5.04 21.82 -21.38
C SER A 933 -6.48 21.33 -21.42
N LYS A 934 -7.42 22.25 -21.18
CA LYS A 934 -8.86 22.00 -21.28
C LYS A 934 -9.41 22.72 -22.51
N ARG A 935 -9.94 21.97 -23.48
CA ARG A 935 -10.57 22.49 -24.70
C ARG A 935 -12.06 22.18 -24.66
N ARG A 936 -12.91 23.20 -24.46
CA ARG A 936 -14.36 23.03 -24.18
C ARG A 936 -14.54 22.09 -22.96
N ASN A 937 -14.90 20.82 -23.20
CA ASN A 937 -15.08 19.76 -22.21
C ASN A 937 -14.09 18.58 -22.36
N MET A 938 -13.07 18.70 -23.21
CA MET A 938 -12.03 17.69 -23.39
C MET A 938 -10.75 18.08 -22.67
N TYR A 939 -10.14 17.14 -21.96
CA TYR A 939 -8.82 17.24 -21.37
C TYR A 939 -7.79 16.59 -22.29
N GLU A 940 -6.69 17.29 -22.55
CA GLU A 940 -5.60 16.80 -23.39
C GLU A 940 -4.23 17.22 -22.81
N PRO A 941 -3.13 16.51 -23.13
CA PRO A 941 -1.79 16.97 -22.78
C PRO A 941 -1.56 18.43 -23.23
N GLY A 942 -1.10 19.28 -22.33
CA GLY A 942 -1.13 20.73 -22.45
C GLY A 942 -0.37 21.29 -23.65
N SER A 943 -1.02 22.22 -24.38
CA SER A 943 -0.53 23.07 -25.50
C SER A 943 -1.09 22.74 -26.89
N ALA A 944 -2.41 22.55 -27.03
CA ALA A 944 -3.10 22.59 -28.33
C ALA A 944 -3.73 23.96 -28.68
N GLN A 945 -3.42 25.04 -27.95
CA GLN A 945 -3.92 26.39 -28.26
C GLN A 945 -2.80 27.44 -28.43
N LEU A 946 -2.94 28.20 -29.52
CA LEU A 946 -2.45 29.57 -29.77
C LEU A 946 -0.97 29.77 -30.11
N GLY A 947 -0.45 29.16 -31.18
CA GLY A 947 0.83 29.60 -31.78
C GLY A 947 2.06 29.59 -30.87
N VAL A 948 1.95 28.95 -29.69
CA VAL A 948 3.04 28.79 -28.72
C VAL A 948 3.82 27.54 -29.08
N THR A 949 5.12 27.73 -29.32
CA THR A 949 6.15 26.75 -29.73
C THR A 949 5.91 25.29 -29.33
N ASN A 950 6.09 24.38 -30.31
CA ASN A 950 6.13 22.90 -30.23
C ASN A 950 6.87 22.37 -28.98
N LYS A 951 7.86 23.14 -28.46
CA LYS A 951 8.67 22.82 -27.29
C LYS A 951 7.89 22.62 -25.96
N ASN A 952 6.80 23.34 -25.70
CA ASN A 952 6.07 23.21 -24.42
C ASN A 952 5.22 21.93 -24.35
N TYR A 953 4.57 21.57 -25.46
CA TYR A 953 3.85 20.30 -25.59
C TYR A 953 4.78 19.11 -25.32
N ARG A 954 5.95 19.12 -25.96
CA ARG A 954 7.01 18.11 -25.80
C ARG A 954 7.42 17.91 -24.35
N LYS A 955 7.67 19.01 -23.63
CA LYS A 955 7.98 18.97 -22.19
C LYS A 955 6.86 18.34 -21.37
N ASN A 956 5.63 18.79 -21.58
CA ASN A 956 4.47 18.31 -20.82
C ASN A 956 4.25 16.80 -21.01
N VAL A 957 4.36 16.31 -22.25
CA VAL A 957 4.24 14.88 -22.56
C VAL A 957 5.32 14.07 -21.83
N LEU A 958 6.57 14.53 -21.78
CA LEU A 958 7.63 13.84 -21.07
C LEU A 958 7.42 13.82 -19.54
N VAL A 959 6.85 14.89 -18.95
CA VAL A 959 6.49 14.89 -17.52
C VAL A 959 5.30 13.97 -17.24
N LEU A 960 4.27 13.96 -18.09
CA LEU A 960 3.16 13.01 -17.96
C LEU A 960 3.65 11.56 -18.10
N ASN A 961 4.61 11.32 -19.00
CA ASN A 961 5.23 10.01 -19.19
C ASN A 961 5.96 9.55 -17.93
N PHE A 962 6.64 10.45 -17.21
CA PHE A 962 7.27 10.14 -15.93
C PHE A 962 6.27 9.54 -14.93
N TYR A 963 5.06 10.12 -14.82
CA TYR A 963 4.01 9.57 -13.95
C TYR A 963 3.44 8.25 -14.48
N ARG A 964 3.09 8.18 -15.77
CA ARG A 964 2.63 6.94 -16.43
C ARG A 964 3.58 5.76 -16.19
N ASN A 965 4.88 6.00 -16.19
CA ASN A 965 5.89 4.95 -16.08
C ASN A 965 5.86 4.17 -14.76
N GLN A 966 5.19 4.69 -13.72
CA GLN A 966 4.92 3.91 -12.51
C GLN A 966 4.12 2.63 -12.80
N LEU A 967 3.25 2.63 -13.82
CA LEU A 967 2.38 1.48 -14.13
C LEU A 967 3.07 0.41 -15.00
N LEU A 968 4.12 0.75 -15.75
CA LEU A 968 4.63 -0.13 -16.82
C LEU A 968 5.07 -1.51 -16.33
N HIS A 969 5.63 -1.60 -15.12
CA HIS A 969 6.09 -2.88 -14.57
C HIS A 969 4.92 -3.84 -14.25
N LEU A 970 3.74 -3.31 -13.89
CA LEU A 970 2.52 -4.11 -13.66
C LEU A 970 1.97 -4.68 -14.96
N PHE A 971 2.06 -3.93 -16.06
CA PHE A 971 1.47 -4.29 -17.36
C PHE A 971 2.49 -4.85 -18.37
N LEU A 972 3.74 -5.10 -17.97
CA LEU A 972 4.82 -5.48 -18.90
C LEU A 972 4.44 -6.67 -19.78
N TRP A 973 4.10 -7.80 -19.15
CA TRP A 973 3.86 -9.04 -19.88
C TRP A 973 2.57 -9.00 -20.70
N ASP A 974 1.50 -8.42 -20.17
CA ASP A 974 0.24 -8.25 -20.91
C ASP A 974 0.39 -7.31 -22.10
N GLY A 975 1.20 -6.27 -21.94
CA GLY A 975 1.57 -5.34 -23.01
C GLY A 975 2.40 -5.98 -24.10
N LEU A 976 3.39 -6.82 -23.75
CA LEU A 976 4.17 -7.57 -24.73
C LEU A 976 3.31 -8.56 -25.51
N VAL A 977 2.46 -9.34 -24.82
CA VAL A 977 1.54 -10.29 -25.49
C VAL A 977 0.58 -9.53 -26.40
N SER A 978 0.03 -8.40 -25.95
CA SER A 978 -0.88 -7.57 -26.72
C SER A 978 -0.21 -6.95 -27.95
N LEU A 979 1.04 -6.47 -27.84
CA LEU A 979 1.85 -6.01 -28.98
C LEU A 979 2.01 -7.09 -30.04
N VAL A 980 2.34 -8.32 -29.62
CA VAL A 980 2.57 -9.45 -30.54
C VAL A 980 1.28 -9.85 -31.25
N ILE A 981 0.20 -10.07 -30.50
CA ILE A 981 -1.09 -10.50 -31.08
C ILE A 981 -1.61 -9.44 -32.06
N LEU A 982 -1.64 -8.16 -31.65
CA LEU A 982 -2.13 -7.08 -32.51
C LEU A 982 -1.27 -6.90 -33.76
N SER A 983 0.06 -6.97 -33.64
CA SER A 983 0.98 -6.85 -34.78
C SER A 983 0.76 -7.95 -35.83
N ILE A 984 0.59 -9.20 -35.39
CA ILE A 984 0.39 -10.35 -36.28
C ILE A 984 -0.96 -10.25 -36.99
N LEU A 985 -2.03 -9.92 -36.27
CA LEU A 985 -3.38 -9.79 -36.85
C LEU A 985 -3.43 -8.63 -37.86
N GLN A 986 -2.89 -7.46 -37.52
CA GLN A 986 -2.83 -6.31 -38.43
C GLN A 986 -2.04 -6.60 -39.72
N THR A 987 -0.93 -7.34 -39.62
CA THR A 987 -0.13 -7.72 -40.78
C THR A 987 -0.88 -8.67 -41.71
N ARG A 988 -1.64 -9.61 -41.14
CA ARG A 988 -2.49 -10.55 -41.92
C ARG A 988 -3.64 -9.82 -42.61
N ASP A 989 -4.26 -8.85 -41.95
CA ASP A 989 -5.32 -8.03 -42.54
C ASP A 989 -4.79 -7.23 -43.75
N GLN A 990 -3.61 -6.60 -43.62
CA GLN A 990 -2.96 -5.88 -44.73
C GLN A 990 -2.65 -6.81 -45.92
N GLN A 991 -2.10 -8.00 -45.67
CA GLN A 991 -1.80 -8.99 -46.72
C GLN A 991 -3.07 -9.57 -47.36
N SER A 992 -4.15 -9.74 -46.60
CA SER A 992 -5.43 -10.20 -47.13
C SER A 992 -6.08 -9.14 -48.02
N ASN A 993 -6.00 -7.85 -47.66
CA ASN A 993 -6.49 -6.74 -48.48
C ASN A 993 -5.67 -6.54 -49.76
N GLU A 994 -4.37 -6.84 -49.76
CA GLU A 994 -3.54 -6.83 -50.97
C GLU A 994 -3.81 -8.05 -51.89
N ASN A 995 -4.08 -9.23 -51.31
CA ASN A 995 -4.32 -10.47 -52.08
C ASN A 995 -5.75 -10.64 -52.61
N ILE A 996 -6.74 -9.86 -52.16
CA ILE A 996 -8.10 -9.84 -52.75
C ILE A 996 -8.08 -9.36 -54.22
N LEU A 997 -6.99 -8.75 -54.69
CA LEU A 997 -6.77 -8.41 -56.10
C LEU A 997 -6.15 -9.54 -56.94
N ASN A 998 -5.71 -10.66 -56.36
CA ASN A 998 -5.12 -11.77 -57.11
C ASN A 998 -5.51 -13.17 -56.54
N THR A 999 -6.57 -13.72 -57.12
CA THR A 999 -6.94 -15.16 -57.22
C THR A 999 -7.09 -16.04 -55.97
N ASN A 1000 -8.19 -16.79 -56.01
CA ASN A 1000 -8.57 -17.90 -55.15
C ASN A 1000 -7.45 -18.93 -54.95
N ASN A 1001 -6.99 -19.11 -53.72
CA ASN A 1001 -6.43 -20.39 -53.29
C ASN A 1001 -6.84 -20.68 -51.85
N VAL A 1002 -7.73 -21.66 -51.74
CA VAL A 1002 -8.19 -22.28 -50.49
C VAL A 1002 -7.19 -23.38 -50.14
N ASN A 1003 -6.50 -23.22 -49.00
CA ASN A 1003 -6.19 -24.30 -48.04
C ASN A 1003 -5.17 -23.78 -47.01
N ASN A 1004 -5.66 -23.25 -45.89
CA ASN A 1004 -4.92 -23.30 -44.63
C ASN A 1004 -5.92 -23.32 -43.45
N LYS A 1005 -5.89 -24.43 -42.70
CA LYS A 1005 -6.72 -24.69 -41.51
C LYS A 1005 -6.21 -23.88 -40.29
N GLN A 1006 -6.15 -22.56 -40.37
CA GLN A 1006 -6.00 -21.69 -39.20
C GLN A 1006 -7.22 -20.76 -39.11
N PRO A 1007 -7.84 -20.61 -37.93
CA PRO A 1007 -8.92 -19.63 -37.74
C PRO A 1007 -8.39 -18.22 -38.04
N LYS A 1008 -9.15 -17.46 -38.86
CA LYS A 1008 -8.73 -16.20 -39.49
C LYS A 1008 -8.18 -15.16 -38.49
N ASP A 1009 -8.67 -15.18 -37.25
CA ASP A 1009 -8.41 -14.16 -36.23
C ASP A 1009 -7.59 -14.67 -35.02
N THR A 1010 -6.78 -15.73 -35.20
CA THR A 1010 -6.02 -16.35 -34.10
C THR A 1010 -4.54 -16.60 -34.42
N VAL A 1011 -3.70 -16.63 -33.37
CA VAL A 1011 -2.24 -16.82 -33.42
C VAL A 1011 -1.85 -18.03 -32.57
N SER A 1012 -0.92 -18.86 -33.04
CA SER A 1012 -0.47 -20.04 -32.29
C SER A 1012 0.35 -19.66 -31.05
N GLU A 1013 0.21 -20.45 -29.97
CA GLU A 1013 0.92 -20.26 -28.70
C GLU A 1013 2.44 -20.16 -28.88
N GLU A 1014 3.03 -21.07 -29.67
CA GLU A 1014 4.48 -21.11 -29.91
C GLU A 1014 4.99 -19.83 -30.57
N THR A 1015 4.22 -19.26 -31.51
CA THR A 1015 4.59 -18.01 -32.18
C THR A 1015 4.51 -16.84 -31.21
N ILE A 1016 3.48 -16.78 -30.36
CA ILE A 1016 3.36 -15.74 -29.33
C ILE A 1016 4.55 -15.79 -28.38
N ILE A 1017 4.90 -16.97 -27.86
CA ILE A 1017 6.03 -17.13 -26.92
C ILE A 1017 7.35 -16.70 -27.57
N CYS A 1018 7.61 -17.12 -28.81
CA CYS A 1018 8.84 -16.77 -29.53
C CYS A 1018 9.00 -15.26 -29.70
N GLU A 1019 7.94 -14.58 -30.14
CA GLU A 1019 7.98 -13.14 -30.40
C GLU A 1019 7.91 -12.30 -29.10
N VAL A 1020 7.19 -12.75 -28.08
CA VAL A 1020 7.22 -12.13 -26.74
C VAL A 1020 8.63 -12.20 -26.16
N ARG A 1021 9.34 -13.33 -26.32
CA ARG A 1021 10.74 -13.46 -25.89
C ARG A 1021 11.66 -12.49 -26.62
N PHE A 1022 11.47 -12.34 -27.94
CA PHE A 1022 12.22 -11.36 -28.72
C PHE A 1022 12.01 -9.94 -28.19
N LEU A 1023 10.75 -9.51 -27.97
CA LEU A 1023 10.46 -8.18 -27.44
C LEU A 1023 10.96 -7.99 -25.99
N ALA A 1024 10.82 -9.00 -25.14
CA ALA A 1024 11.36 -8.97 -23.78
C ALA A 1024 12.88 -8.77 -23.77
N LYS A 1025 13.60 -9.40 -24.71
CA LYS A 1025 15.04 -9.21 -24.90
C LYS A 1025 15.37 -7.80 -25.36
N VAL A 1026 14.63 -7.25 -26.33
CA VAL A 1026 14.83 -5.87 -26.81
C VAL A 1026 14.58 -4.86 -25.69
N LEU A 1027 13.57 -5.07 -24.85
CA LEU A 1027 13.23 -4.15 -23.75
C LEU A 1027 13.95 -4.47 -22.42
N SER A 1028 14.93 -5.36 -22.42
CA SER A 1028 15.64 -5.81 -21.20
C SER A 1028 16.44 -4.72 -20.48
N ILE A 1029 16.84 -3.66 -21.17
CA ILE A 1029 17.46 -2.48 -20.55
C ILE A 1029 16.42 -1.64 -19.80
N GLU A 1030 15.18 -1.60 -20.29
CA GLU A 1030 14.10 -0.77 -19.74
C GLU A 1030 13.46 -1.35 -18.48
N PHE A 1031 13.48 -2.68 -18.35
CA PHE A 1031 12.80 -3.40 -17.28
C PHE A 1031 13.77 -4.30 -16.52
N VAL A 1032 13.73 -4.19 -15.19
CA VAL A 1032 14.52 -5.03 -14.30
C VAL A 1032 13.71 -6.29 -13.98
N ASN A 1033 14.00 -7.38 -14.69
CA ASN A 1033 13.40 -8.69 -14.44
C ASN A 1033 14.38 -9.59 -13.68
N GLN A 1034 13.83 -10.49 -12.85
CA GLN A 1034 14.63 -11.54 -12.25
C GLN A 1034 14.93 -12.67 -13.25
N PRO A 1035 16.03 -13.41 -13.06
CA PRO A 1035 16.26 -14.66 -13.77
C PRO A 1035 15.03 -15.58 -13.66
N GLY A 1036 14.58 -16.16 -14.78
CA GLY A 1036 13.44 -17.10 -14.82
C GLY A 1036 12.12 -16.51 -15.33
N TYR A 1037 12.01 -15.18 -15.46
CA TYR A 1037 10.81 -14.51 -16.00
C TYR A 1037 10.70 -14.54 -17.52
N ASP A 1038 11.78 -14.89 -18.21
CA ASP A 1038 11.86 -15.08 -19.66
C ASP A 1038 11.62 -16.54 -20.10
N THR A 1039 11.24 -17.40 -19.16
CA THR A 1039 10.94 -18.82 -19.42
C THR A 1039 9.60 -19.01 -20.12
N ASP A 1040 9.54 -20.04 -20.96
CA ASP A 1040 8.34 -20.42 -21.71
C ASP A 1040 7.17 -20.69 -20.77
N GLU A 1041 7.43 -21.33 -19.63
CA GLU A 1041 6.42 -21.63 -18.62
C GLU A 1041 5.82 -20.36 -18.01
N PHE A 1042 6.66 -19.36 -17.69
CA PHE A 1042 6.18 -18.09 -17.17
C PHE A 1042 5.33 -17.35 -18.22
N ILE A 1043 5.79 -17.25 -19.47
CA ILE A 1043 5.07 -16.58 -20.55
C ILE A 1043 3.73 -17.28 -20.82
N LYS A 1044 3.71 -18.62 -20.88
CA LYS A 1044 2.47 -19.42 -20.97
C LYS A 1044 1.52 -19.13 -19.81
N GLY A 1045 2.04 -19.03 -18.59
CA GLY A 1045 1.28 -18.65 -17.41
C GLY A 1045 0.61 -17.29 -17.58
N GLN A 1046 1.31 -16.29 -18.13
CA GLN A 1046 0.72 -14.95 -18.37
C GLN A 1046 -0.36 -14.98 -19.46
N ILE A 1047 -0.12 -15.67 -20.56
CA ILE A 1047 -1.11 -15.82 -21.64
C ILE A 1047 -2.40 -16.46 -21.09
N ASN A 1048 -2.28 -17.54 -20.31
CA ASN A 1048 -3.45 -18.19 -19.69
C ASN A 1048 -4.20 -17.26 -18.72
N ARG A 1049 -3.49 -16.42 -17.94
CA ARG A 1049 -4.13 -15.41 -17.07
C ARG A 1049 -4.92 -14.38 -17.88
N MET A 1050 -4.37 -13.89 -19.00
CA MET A 1050 -5.10 -12.99 -19.90
C MET A 1050 -6.36 -13.64 -20.48
N ALA A 1051 -6.30 -14.94 -20.80
CA ALA A 1051 -7.43 -15.70 -21.31
C ALA A 1051 -8.54 -15.88 -20.25
N ILE A 1052 -8.18 -16.27 -19.02
CA ILE A 1052 -9.11 -16.41 -17.89
C ILE A 1052 -9.84 -15.10 -17.60
N ARG A 1053 -9.13 -13.97 -17.73
CA ARG A 1053 -9.70 -12.63 -17.53
C ARG A 1053 -10.53 -12.12 -18.70
N GLY A 1054 -10.67 -12.91 -19.78
CA GLY A 1054 -11.47 -12.55 -20.94
C GLY A 1054 -10.88 -11.43 -21.81
N ILE A 1055 -9.57 -11.17 -21.71
CA ILE A 1055 -8.87 -10.20 -22.56
C ILE A 1055 -8.60 -10.81 -23.95
N ILE A 1056 -8.16 -12.08 -23.96
CA ILE A 1056 -7.95 -12.90 -25.15
C ILE A 1056 -8.86 -14.14 -25.11
N ASN A 1057 -9.22 -14.70 -26.26
CA ASN A 1057 -9.88 -16.01 -26.33
C ASN A 1057 -8.82 -17.11 -26.50
N LYS A 1058 -9.18 -18.33 -26.08
CA LYS A 1058 -8.35 -19.53 -26.22
C LYS A 1058 -9.14 -20.56 -27.02
N GLU A 1059 -8.57 -21.02 -28.12
CA GLU A 1059 -9.12 -22.05 -29.00
C GLU A 1059 -8.12 -23.20 -29.13
N GLN A 1060 -8.60 -24.44 -29.09
CA GLN A 1060 -7.75 -25.63 -29.14
C GLN A 1060 -8.15 -26.49 -30.33
N THR A 1061 -7.21 -26.72 -31.26
CA THR A 1061 -7.43 -27.50 -32.48
C THR A 1061 -6.24 -28.44 -32.69
N ASN A 1062 -6.48 -29.76 -32.85
CA ASN A 1062 -5.45 -30.77 -33.15
C ASN A 1062 -4.17 -30.64 -32.29
N GLU A 1063 -4.32 -30.64 -30.96
CA GLU A 1063 -3.22 -30.51 -29.98
C GLU A 1063 -2.46 -29.17 -29.97
N GLN A 1064 -2.77 -28.23 -30.87
CA GLN A 1064 -2.23 -26.87 -30.86
C GLN A 1064 -3.22 -25.87 -30.25
N THR A 1065 -2.68 -24.94 -29.46
CA THR A 1065 -3.45 -23.86 -28.82
C THR A 1065 -3.29 -22.57 -29.60
N PHE A 1066 -4.40 -21.89 -29.87
CA PHE A 1066 -4.50 -20.63 -30.57
C PHE A 1066 -5.16 -19.57 -29.70
N TYR A 1067 -4.73 -18.32 -29.86
CA TYR A 1067 -5.25 -17.17 -29.13
C TYR A 1067 -5.60 -16.03 -30.07
N GLY A 1068 -6.72 -15.36 -29.81
CA GLY A 1068 -7.20 -14.17 -30.51
C GLY A 1068 -7.65 -13.07 -29.54
N VAL A 1069 -8.04 -11.92 -30.08
CA VAL A 1069 -8.44 -10.76 -29.26
C VAL A 1069 -9.93 -10.85 -28.92
N LYS A 1070 -10.26 -10.88 -27.61
CA LYS A 1070 -11.65 -10.83 -27.13
C LYS A 1070 -12.06 -9.42 -26.72
N SER A 1071 -11.16 -8.67 -26.08
CA SER A 1071 -11.36 -7.27 -25.70
C SER A 1071 -10.35 -6.37 -26.42
N GLU A 1072 -10.75 -5.84 -27.59
CA GLU A 1072 -9.89 -4.97 -28.39
C GLU A 1072 -9.45 -3.72 -27.62
N GLY A 1073 -10.37 -3.13 -26.84
CA GLY A 1073 -10.09 -1.96 -26.01
C GLY A 1073 -8.98 -2.22 -24.99
N ALA A 1074 -8.99 -3.39 -24.31
CA ALA A 1074 -7.98 -3.74 -23.32
C ALA A 1074 -6.63 -4.07 -23.97
N CYS A 1075 -6.60 -4.92 -25.01
CA CYS A 1075 -5.37 -5.25 -25.74
C CYS A 1075 -4.72 -3.99 -26.35
N SER A 1076 -5.52 -3.12 -26.97
CA SER A 1076 -5.04 -1.86 -27.52
C SER A 1076 -4.49 -0.95 -26.43
N PHE A 1077 -5.17 -0.86 -25.28
CA PHE A 1077 -4.68 -0.09 -24.14
C PHE A 1077 -3.32 -0.60 -23.65
N PHE A 1078 -3.16 -1.91 -23.42
CA PHE A 1078 -1.89 -2.48 -22.97
C PHE A 1078 -0.77 -2.27 -23.99
N ALA A 1079 -1.03 -2.48 -25.29
CA ALA A 1079 -0.04 -2.21 -26.33
C ALA A 1079 0.37 -0.72 -26.41
N ASN A 1080 -0.59 0.22 -26.22
CA ASN A 1080 -0.32 1.66 -26.20
C ASN A 1080 0.66 2.09 -25.09
N LEU A 1081 0.80 1.33 -24.01
CA LEU A 1081 1.78 1.61 -22.97
C LEU A 1081 3.23 1.39 -23.45
N PHE A 1082 3.45 0.49 -24.42
CA PHE A 1082 4.78 0.04 -24.83
C PHE A 1082 5.19 0.49 -26.24
N TYR A 1083 4.26 0.89 -27.12
CA TYR A 1083 4.61 1.44 -28.44
C TYR A 1083 5.67 2.55 -28.41
N PRO A 1084 5.67 3.51 -27.46
CA PRO A 1084 6.70 4.54 -27.44
C PRO A 1084 8.13 4.00 -27.25
N LEU A 1085 8.29 2.89 -26.52
CA LEU A 1085 9.58 2.22 -26.37
C LEU A 1085 10.00 1.55 -27.68
N VAL A 1086 9.08 0.82 -28.33
CA VAL A 1086 9.34 0.17 -29.62
C VAL A 1086 9.73 1.19 -30.68
N GLU A 1087 8.99 2.31 -30.81
CA GLU A 1087 9.31 3.38 -31.77
C GLU A 1087 10.66 4.05 -31.45
N GLY A 1088 11.03 4.21 -30.17
CA GLY A 1088 12.33 4.76 -29.79
C GLY A 1088 13.49 3.85 -30.16
N TYR A 1089 13.37 2.54 -29.91
CA TYR A 1089 14.38 1.55 -30.29
C TYR A 1089 14.48 1.40 -31.81
N LEU A 1090 13.36 1.49 -32.53
CA LEU A 1090 13.33 1.54 -33.98
C LEU A 1090 14.04 2.78 -34.53
N SER A 1091 13.86 3.95 -33.91
CA SER A 1091 14.58 5.17 -34.26
C SER A 1091 16.09 5.00 -34.06
N GLY A 1092 16.48 4.36 -32.95
CA GLY A 1092 17.88 4.08 -32.64
C GLY A 1092 18.56 3.15 -33.64
N ILE A 1093 17.91 2.03 -33.99
CA ILE A 1093 18.46 1.08 -34.99
C ILE A 1093 18.50 1.70 -36.39
N LEU A 1094 17.49 2.47 -36.78
CA LEU A 1094 17.49 3.19 -38.06
C LEU A 1094 18.67 4.18 -38.15
N THR A 1095 19.01 4.84 -37.04
CA THR A 1095 20.15 5.77 -37.01
C THR A 1095 21.49 5.03 -37.25
N LEU A 1096 21.62 3.74 -36.91
CA LEU A 1096 22.85 2.98 -37.16
C LEU A 1096 23.21 2.89 -38.66
N PHE A 1097 22.23 2.99 -39.56
CA PHE A 1097 22.50 3.02 -41.01
C PHE A 1097 23.30 4.25 -41.45
N SER A 1098 23.37 5.31 -40.65
CA SER A 1098 24.22 6.48 -40.92
C SER A 1098 25.70 6.22 -40.64
N ILE A 1099 26.06 5.18 -39.86
CA ILE A 1099 27.45 4.81 -39.57
C ILE A 1099 28.04 4.12 -40.81
N GLN A 1100 29.18 4.59 -41.28
CA GLN A 1100 29.92 3.91 -42.35
C GLN A 1100 30.70 2.70 -41.80
N PRO A 1101 30.90 1.64 -42.61
CA PRO A 1101 31.73 0.51 -42.22
C PRO A 1101 33.10 0.97 -41.70
N GLU A 1102 33.57 0.33 -40.63
CA GLU A 1102 34.87 0.59 -39.98
C GLU A 1102 35.10 1.95 -39.30
N MET A 1103 34.15 2.88 -39.38
CA MET A 1103 34.27 4.20 -38.73
C MET A 1103 33.97 4.16 -37.23
N MET A 1104 34.77 4.92 -36.46
CA MET A 1104 34.52 5.21 -35.05
C MET A 1104 33.87 6.59 -34.91
N ILE A 1105 32.83 6.70 -34.08
CA ILE A 1105 32.05 7.93 -33.92
C ILE A 1105 31.90 8.24 -32.43
N LYS A 1106 32.01 9.52 -32.05
CA LYS A 1106 31.83 9.93 -30.65
C LYS A 1106 30.41 9.58 -30.20
N LYS A 1107 30.28 8.85 -29.10
CA LYS A 1107 28.99 8.39 -28.56
C LYS A 1107 27.99 9.52 -28.34
N ASN A 1108 28.43 10.62 -27.74
CA ASN A 1108 27.57 11.76 -27.44
C ASN A 1108 27.06 12.46 -28.72
N GLN A 1109 27.89 12.53 -29.77
CA GLN A 1109 27.47 13.08 -31.07
C GLN A 1109 26.47 12.16 -31.76
N PHE A 1110 26.70 10.84 -31.69
CA PHE A 1110 25.76 9.87 -32.23
C PHE A 1110 24.40 9.93 -31.52
N LEU A 1111 24.40 10.01 -30.19
CA LEU A 1111 23.17 10.09 -29.40
C LEU A 1111 22.38 11.38 -29.67
N GLN A 1112 23.05 12.52 -29.86
CA GLN A 1112 22.40 13.76 -30.28
C GLN A 1112 21.72 13.62 -31.65
N ARG A 1113 22.38 12.93 -32.60
CA ARG A 1113 21.81 12.67 -33.92
C ARG A 1113 20.63 11.71 -33.89
N MET A 1114 20.68 10.67 -33.05
CA MET A 1114 19.51 9.81 -32.79
C MET A 1114 18.33 10.66 -32.32
N GLY A 1115 18.57 11.63 -31.43
CA GLY A 1115 17.56 12.58 -30.95
C GLY A 1115 16.96 13.39 -32.08
N TRP A 1116 17.78 14.04 -32.91
CA TRP A 1116 17.30 14.84 -34.04
C TRP A 1116 16.52 14.00 -35.07
N PHE A 1117 16.97 12.77 -35.35
CA PHE A 1117 16.26 11.88 -36.27
C PHE A 1117 14.90 11.45 -35.70
N ALA A 1118 14.83 11.09 -34.42
CA ALA A 1118 13.57 10.75 -33.75
C ALA A 1118 12.60 11.94 -33.74
N GLU A 1119 13.08 13.16 -33.46
CA GLU A 1119 12.26 14.38 -33.54
C GLU A 1119 11.74 14.62 -34.95
N LYS A 1120 12.57 14.45 -35.98
CA LYS A 1120 12.14 14.56 -37.39
C LYS A 1120 11.06 13.54 -37.73
N MET A 1121 11.23 12.29 -37.32
CA MET A 1121 10.20 11.26 -37.54
C MET A 1121 8.86 11.61 -36.88
N PHE A 1122 8.88 12.24 -35.70
CA PHE A 1122 7.67 12.70 -35.05
C PHE A 1122 7.04 13.90 -35.76
N GLU A 1123 7.82 14.89 -36.17
CA GLU A 1123 7.34 16.07 -36.90
C GLU A 1123 6.73 15.73 -38.25
N GLU A 1124 7.28 14.75 -38.96
CA GLU A 1124 6.76 14.24 -40.23
C GLU A 1124 5.54 13.32 -40.08
N GLY A 1125 5.09 13.05 -38.84
CA GLY A 1125 3.99 12.12 -38.56
C GLY A 1125 4.34 10.65 -38.82
N LYS A 1126 5.63 10.33 -39.04
CA LYS A 1126 6.13 8.95 -39.17
C LYS A 1126 6.22 8.25 -37.81
N SER A 1127 6.30 8.96 -36.70
CA SER A 1127 6.23 8.45 -35.32
C SER A 1127 4.98 8.99 -34.62
N ASN A 1128 4.32 8.15 -33.80
CA ASN A 1128 3.08 8.53 -33.12
C ASN A 1128 3.33 9.10 -31.72
N PHE A 1129 4.50 8.83 -31.14
CA PHE A 1129 4.75 9.07 -29.72
C PHE A 1129 6.01 9.91 -29.54
N TYR A 1130 5.86 11.16 -29.08
CA TYR A 1130 7.01 12.03 -28.80
C TYR A 1130 7.92 11.46 -27.69
N GLU A 1131 7.39 10.62 -26.81
CA GLU A 1131 8.22 9.94 -25.80
C GLU A 1131 9.35 9.11 -26.41
N SER A 1132 9.19 8.62 -27.65
CA SER A 1132 10.24 7.89 -28.38
C SER A 1132 11.50 8.73 -28.64
N CYS A 1133 11.39 10.06 -28.62
CA CYS A 1133 12.49 11.00 -28.79
C CYS A 1133 13.29 11.24 -27.49
N SER A 1134 12.89 10.62 -26.38
CA SER A 1134 13.58 10.74 -25.09
C SER A 1134 15.04 10.29 -25.19
N MET A 1135 15.98 11.14 -24.78
CA MET A 1135 17.41 10.82 -24.78
C MET A 1135 17.76 9.63 -23.89
N GLU A 1136 16.95 9.34 -22.87
CA GLU A 1136 17.12 8.13 -22.04
C GLU A 1136 16.75 6.86 -22.84
N ILE A 1137 15.62 6.86 -23.56
CA ILE A 1137 15.19 5.70 -24.38
C ILE A 1137 16.19 5.44 -25.50
N LEU A 1138 16.66 6.50 -26.17
CA LEU A 1138 17.66 6.39 -27.22
C LEU A 1138 19.01 5.91 -26.63
N GLY A 1139 19.40 6.41 -25.46
CA GLY A 1139 20.60 5.95 -24.76
C GLY A 1139 20.53 4.48 -24.36
N ASN A 1140 19.37 4.03 -23.86
CA ASN A 1140 19.11 2.64 -23.52
C ASN A 1140 19.13 1.74 -24.75
N SER A 1141 18.59 2.19 -25.89
CA SER A 1141 18.68 1.45 -27.15
C SER A 1141 20.13 1.24 -27.59
N LEU A 1142 20.99 2.26 -27.42
CA LEU A 1142 22.42 2.14 -27.72
C LEU A 1142 23.11 1.14 -26.78
N GLN A 1143 22.75 1.13 -25.50
CA GLN A 1143 23.25 0.15 -24.53
C GLN A 1143 22.79 -1.28 -24.89
N LEU A 1144 21.55 -1.45 -25.35
CA LEU A 1144 21.07 -2.74 -25.86
C LEU A 1144 21.90 -3.19 -27.07
N PHE A 1145 22.13 -2.31 -28.05
CA PHE A 1145 22.91 -2.65 -29.25
C PHE A 1145 24.34 -3.06 -28.91
N GLU A 1146 24.93 -2.51 -27.85
CA GLU A 1146 26.21 -2.95 -27.31
C GLU A 1146 26.12 -4.36 -26.69
N GLN A 1147 25.09 -4.64 -25.87
CA GLN A 1147 24.87 -5.97 -25.30
C GLN A 1147 24.58 -7.05 -26.36
N MET A 1148 23.85 -6.68 -27.42
CA MET A 1148 23.56 -7.55 -28.56
C MET A 1148 24.77 -7.73 -29.50
N LYS A 1149 25.91 -7.08 -29.22
CA LYS A 1149 27.10 -7.09 -30.08
C LYS A 1149 26.80 -6.59 -31.51
N VAL A 1150 25.91 -5.60 -31.63
CA VAL A 1150 25.69 -4.82 -32.86
C VAL A 1150 26.75 -3.72 -32.99
N ILE A 1151 27.07 -3.07 -31.87
CA ILE A 1151 28.11 -2.04 -31.78
C ILE A 1151 29.17 -2.39 -30.74
N GLN A 1152 30.35 -1.82 -30.89
CA GLN A 1152 31.45 -1.88 -29.92
C GLN A 1152 31.76 -0.48 -29.38
N ARG A 1153 31.92 -0.36 -28.05
CA ARG A 1153 32.38 0.86 -27.38
C ARG A 1153 33.89 0.81 -27.12
N LYS A 1154 34.61 1.90 -27.39
CA LYS A 1154 36.04 2.08 -27.07
C LYS A 1154 36.24 3.38 -26.30
N LYS A 1155 36.87 3.30 -25.11
CA LYS A 1155 37.35 4.46 -24.35
C LYS A 1155 38.77 4.78 -24.82
N LEU A 1156 39.02 6.01 -25.25
CA LEU A 1156 40.37 6.50 -25.56
C LEU A 1156 40.82 7.41 -24.41
N GLU A 1157 41.90 7.01 -23.72
CA GLU A 1157 42.58 7.88 -22.75
C GLU A 1157 43.59 8.75 -23.51
N GLU A 1158 43.50 10.08 -23.39
CA GLU A 1158 44.57 10.96 -23.86
C GLU A 1158 45.84 10.69 -23.04
N GLN A 1159 46.88 10.12 -23.67
CA GLN A 1159 48.21 10.20 -23.11
C GLN A 1159 48.67 11.67 -23.17
N VAL A 1160 48.55 12.37 -22.05
CA VAL A 1160 49.28 13.63 -21.85
C VAL A 1160 50.76 13.30 -21.97
N GLY A 1161 51.37 13.74 -23.08
CA GLY A 1161 52.72 13.33 -23.48
C GLY A 1161 53.73 13.42 -22.33
N LYS A 1162 54.44 12.31 -22.08
CA LYS A 1162 55.64 12.31 -21.24
C LYS A 1162 56.60 13.37 -21.81
N ARG A 1163 56.89 14.38 -20.99
CA ARG A 1163 57.92 15.40 -21.24
C ARG A 1163 59.22 14.69 -21.64
N THR A 1164 59.63 14.81 -22.89
CA THR A 1164 61.00 14.51 -23.31
C THR A 1164 61.90 15.59 -22.71
N THR A 1165 62.80 15.18 -21.81
CA THR A 1165 63.90 16.02 -21.34
C THR A 1165 64.86 16.24 -22.50
N ARG A 1166 64.83 17.43 -23.11
CA ARG A 1166 65.91 17.90 -23.98
C ARG A 1166 66.54 19.15 -23.36
N SER A 1167 67.83 19.02 -23.08
CA SER A 1167 68.73 20.01 -22.50
C SER A 1167 68.96 21.20 -23.43
N SER A 1168 69.24 22.35 -22.78
CA SER A 1168 70.04 23.51 -23.22
C SER A 1168 69.65 24.27 -24.50
N ASN A 1169 69.05 25.45 -24.35
CA ASN A 1169 69.77 26.73 -24.42
C ASN A 1169 68.85 27.93 -24.14
N GLY A 1170 69.44 28.99 -23.62
CA GLY A 1170 68.77 30.05 -22.86
C GLY A 1170 67.72 30.88 -23.62
N ASN A 1171 66.61 31.14 -22.93
CA ASN A 1171 66.05 32.48 -22.76
C ASN A 1171 64.93 32.45 -21.72
N LYS A 1172 64.98 33.39 -20.76
CA LYS A 1172 63.96 33.57 -19.71
C LYS A 1172 62.62 33.95 -20.36
N LYS A 1173 61.72 32.98 -20.59
CA LYS A 1173 60.29 33.21 -20.73
C LYS A 1173 59.55 32.48 -19.61
N GLN A 1174 58.73 33.24 -18.89
CA GLN A 1174 57.88 32.79 -17.78
C GLN A 1174 57.13 31.50 -18.15
N GLN A 1175 57.40 30.42 -17.41
CA GLN A 1175 56.56 29.23 -17.44
C GLN A 1175 55.21 29.59 -16.80
N LYS A 1176 54.17 29.75 -17.63
CA LYS A 1176 52.79 29.77 -17.15
C LYS A 1176 52.51 28.43 -16.47
N LYS A 1177 52.22 28.45 -15.15
CA LYS A 1177 51.55 27.34 -14.48
C LYS A 1177 50.27 27.02 -15.25
N PRO A 1178 49.92 25.75 -15.47
CA PRO A 1178 48.67 25.39 -16.12
C PRO A 1178 47.53 26.03 -15.33
N THR A 1179 46.67 26.79 -16.02
CA THR A 1179 45.48 27.37 -15.42
C THR A 1179 44.55 26.23 -14.99
N ARG A 1180 43.85 26.43 -13.88
CA ARG A 1180 42.83 25.53 -13.28
C ARG A 1180 41.67 25.12 -14.22
N ARG A 1181 41.74 25.50 -15.51
CA ARG A 1181 40.81 25.19 -16.61
C ARG A 1181 41.20 23.94 -17.41
N GLU A 1182 42.41 23.39 -17.25
CA GLU A 1182 42.71 22.00 -17.66
C GLU A 1182 42.06 21.04 -16.65
N ARG A 1183 40.73 21.08 -16.60
CA ARG A 1183 39.96 20.04 -15.92
C ARG A 1183 40.19 18.75 -16.71
N LYS A 1184 40.54 17.67 -15.99
CA LYS A 1184 40.37 16.28 -16.43
C LYS A 1184 39.15 16.19 -17.35
N GLN A 1185 39.35 16.14 -18.66
CA GLN A 1185 38.28 15.82 -19.59
C GLN A 1185 37.90 14.37 -19.29
N GLU A 1186 36.60 14.09 -19.16
CA GLU A 1186 36.14 12.71 -19.09
C GLU A 1186 36.62 11.98 -20.36
N PRO A 1187 37.10 10.73 -20.26
CA PRO A 1187 37.60 9.99 -21.41
C PRO A 1187 36.53 9.95 -22.51
N GLU A 1188 36.89 10.34 -23.73
CA GLU A 1188 35.95 10.37 -24.84
C GLU A 1188 35.58 8.93 -25.25
N GLU A 1189 34.27 8.63 -25.25
CA GLU A 1189 33.73 7.34 -25.66
C GLU A 1189 33.40 7.34 -27.17
N TYR A 1190 33.92 6.35 -27.88
CA TYR A 1190 33.65 6.13 -29.31
C TYR A 1190 32.90 4.81 -29.54
N ILE A 1191 32.07 4.78 -30.59
CA ILE A 1191 31.29 3.60 -31.02
C ILE A 1191 31.62 3.22 -32.47
N ARG A 1192 31.55 1.93 -32.79
CA ARG A 1192 31.68 1.37 -34.16
C ARG A 1192 30.73 0.18 -34.36
N LEU A 1193 30.25 -0.03 -35.59
CA LEU A 1193 29.51 -1.22 -36.00
C LEU A 1193 30.42 -2.47 -36.07
N LEU A 1194 29.96 -3.58 -35.50
CA LEU A 1194 30.65 -4.86 -35.56
C LEU A 1194 30.45 -5.54 -36.93
N PRO A 1195 31.42 -6.36 -37.41
CA PRO A 1195 31.41 -6.94 -38.77
C PRO A 1195 30.08 -7.55 -39.27
N PRO A 1196 29.35 -8.36 -38.48
CA PRO A 1196 28.07 -8.95 -38.94
C PRO A 1196 26.97 -7.91 -39.26
N TYR A 1197 27.10 -6.67 -38.78
CA TYR A 1197 26.14 -5.58 -38.97
C TYR A 1197 26.68 -4.44 -39.84
N GLN A 1198 27.89 -4.58 -40.39
CA GLN A 1198 28.46 -3.61 -41.33
C GLN A 1198 27.83 -3.73 -42.73
N ASP A 1199 27.39 -4.93 -43.10
CA ASP A 1199 26.54 -5.11 -44.28
C ASP A 1199 25.15 -4.53 -43.99
N LYS A 1200 24.88 -3.38 -44.62
CA LYS A 1200 23.61 -2.66 -44.45
C LYS A 1200 22.42 -3.43 -45.02
N ASP A 1201 22.62 -4.42 -45.89
CA ASP A 1201 21.53 -5.26 -46.39
C ASP A 1201 21.51 -6.67 -45.75
N GLY A 1202 22.39 -6.93 -44.78
CA GLY A 1202 22.45 -8.15 -43.98
C GLY A 1202 21.66 -8.08 -42.66
N LEU A 1203 22.28 -8.53 -41.56
CA LEU A 1203 21.61 -8.73 -40.25
C LEU A 1203 21.02 -7.44 -39.65
N LEU A 1204 21.56 -6.26 -39.97
CA LEU A 1204 21.03 -4.99 -39.49
C LEU A 1204 19.65 -4.68 -40.09
N LYS A 1205 19.45 -5.03 -41.36
CA LYS A 1205 18.16 -4.91 -42.05
C LYS A 1205 17.14 -5.90 -41.50
N GLU A 1206 17.51 -7.16 -41.31
CA GLU A 1206 16.64 -8.19 -40.74
C GLU A 1206 16.13 -7.79 -39.33
N LEU A 1207 17.04 -7.29 -38.48
CA LEU A 1207 16.68 -6.84 -37.14
C LEU A 1207 15.73 -5.62 -37.18
N THR A 1208 15.95 -4.71 -38.13
CA THR A 1208 15.10 -3.52 -38.34
C THR A 1208 13.70 -3.92 -38.84
N GLU A 1209 13.62 -4.80 -39.84
CA GLU A 1209 12.36 -5.33 -40.37
C GLU A 1209 11.58 -6.14 -39.34
N ARG A 1210 12.27 -6.89 -38.46
CA ARG A 1210 11.60 -7.61 -37.38
C ARG A 1210 11.01 -6.67 -36.35
N LEU A 1211 11.77 -5.65 -35.92
CA LEU A 1211 11.30 -4.69 -34.92
C LEU A 1211 10.17 -3.78 -35.46
N SER A 1212 10.20 -3.43 -36.75
CA SER A 1212 9.20 -2.52 -37.36
C SER A 1212 7.79 -3.10 -37.37
N LYS A 1213 7.63 -4.43 -37.27
CA LYS A 1213 6.31 -5.10 -37.18
C LYS A 1213 5.52 -4.68 -35.94
N TYR A 1214 6.20 -4.38 -34.84
CA TYR A 1214 5.59 -4.08 -33.54
C TYR A 1214 5.24 -2.60 -33.34
N LYS A 1215 5.38 -1.79 -34.39
CA LYS A 1215 4.96 -0.40 -34.38
C LYS A 1215 3.43 -0.33 -34.47
N LYS A 1216 2.82 0.69 -33.84
CA LYS A 1216 1.37 0.91 -33.85
C LYS A 1216 0.76 0.94 -35.25
N SER A 1217 1.52 1.43 -36.22
CA SER A 1217 1.21 1.36 -37.65
C SER A 1217 2.38 0.65 -38.33
N PRO A 1218 2.26 -0.66 -38.64
CA PRO A 1218 3.31 -1.40 -39.33
C PRO A 1218 3.68 -0.70 -40.64
N GLN A 1219 4.98 -0.61 -40.91
CA GLN A 1219 5.47 0.03 -42.14
C GLN A 1219 5.61 -1.00 -43.25
N THR A 1220 5.25 -0.59 -44.47
CA THR A 1220 5.55 -1.40 -45.66
C THR A 1220 7.06 -1.43 -45.91
N LYS A 1221 7.55 -2.45 -46.63
CA LYS A 1221 8.97 -2.53 -47.01
C LYS A 1221 9.45 -1.28 -47.75
N HIS A 1222 8.58 -0.65 -48.55
CA HIS A 1222 8.88 0.61 -49.23
C HIS A 1222 9.10 1.75 -48.23
N GLN A 1223 8.16 1.98 -47.32
CA GLN A 1223 8.26 3.03 -46.29
C GLN A 1223 9.49 2.88 -45.40
N LEU A 1224 9.88 1.64 -45.09
CA LEU A 1224 11.08 1.36 -44.31
C LEU A 1224 12.37 1.66 -45.09
N ASN A 1225 12.40 1.35 -46.39
CA ASN A 1225 13.53 1.70 -47.25
C ASN A 1225 13.65 3.21 -47.46
N ASP A 1226 12.54 3.93 -47.56
CA ASP A 1226 12.53 5.39 -47.63
C ASP A 1226 13.13 5.99 -46.36
N LEU A 1227 12.72 5.51 -45.18
CA LEU A 1227 13.30 5.93 -43.90
C LEU A 1227 14.80 5.66 -43.80
N ARG A 1228 15.26 4.50 -44.29
CA ARG A 1228 16.70 4.19 -44.36
C ARG A 1228 17.45 5.21 -45.23
N ARG A 1229 16.89 5.57 -46.40
CA ARG A 1229 17.47 6.61 -47.27
C ARG A 1229 17.50 7.97 -46.59
N THR A 1230 16.37 8.40 -46.00
CA THR A 1230 16.25 9.66 -45.23
C THR A 1230 17.33 9.77 -44.16
N VAL A 1231 17.61 8.72 -43.37
CA VAL A 1231 18.67 8.76 -42.35
C VAL A 1231 20.06 8.98 -42.97
N VAL A 1232 20.36 8.30 -44.07
CA VAL A 1232 21.67 8.37 -44.72
C VAL A 1232 21.89 9.73 -45.40
N GLU A 1233 20.84 10.29 -46.00
CA GLU A 1233 20.86 11.53 -46.76
C GLU A 1233 20.76 12.79 -45.89
N ASP A 1234 19.86 12.81 -44.90
CA ASP A 1234 19.58 13.98 -44.08
C ASP A 1234 20.45 14.07 -42.82
N PHE A 1235 21.02 12.95 -42.38
CA PHE A 1235 21.89 12.88 -41.20
C PHE A 1235 23.26 12.23 -41.48
N PRO A 1236 23.98 12.59 -42.57
CA PRO A 1236 25.26 11.96 -42.91
C PRO A 1236 26.29 12.21 -41.81
N LEU A 1237 26.93 11.14 -41.33
CA LEU A 1237 28.03 11.21 -40.35
C LEU A 1237 29.34 11.54 -41.07
N LEU A 1238 29.66 12.84 -41.16
CA LEU A 1238 30.99 13.32 -41.56
C LEU A 1238 32.02 12.96 -40.47
N SER A 1239 33.01 12.15 -40.82
CA SER A 1239 34.14 11.81 -39.95
C SER A 1239 35.01 13.04 -39.65
N SER A 1240 35.63 13.10 -38.47
CA SER A 1240 37.03 13.55 -38.41
C SER A 1240 37.89 12.40 -38.93
N LYS A 1241 38.60 12.58 -40.05
CA LYS A 1241 39.72 11.71 -40.39
C LYS A 1241 40.71 11.80 -39.22
N LEU A 1242 40.93 10.68 -38.51
CA LEU A 1242 42.06 10.54 -37.60
C LEU A 1242 43.27 10.09 -38.43
#